data_AF-A0A959NRP5-F1
#
_entry.id   AF-A0A959NRP5-F1
#
_cell.length_a   1.000
_cell.length_b   1.000
_cell.length_c   1.000
_cell.angle_alpha   90.00
_cell.angle_beta   90.00
_cell.angle_gamma   90.00
#
_symmetry.space_group_name_H-M   'P 1'
#
loop_
_entity.id
_entity.type
_entity.pdbx_description
1 polymer ?
#
loop_
_entity_poly.entity_id
_entity_poly.type
_entity_poly.pdbx_seq_one_letter_code
_entity_poly.pdbx_strand_id
1 'polypeptide(L)'
;MSSETTGFEIAIVGMSGRFPGAKNVRELWENLCLGKNLISYFTDNDLKDSSIPEEFLSDSNYVKARGIIDNVDGFDANLFSFYPKEIEMLDPQQRLFLECSWEAMEDAGYAPDNYKGVVGVFGGIGMNTYIMEYLKVNPDLVTSAEGYQLSIGNDKDFLTTRVSYKLNLKGPSLDVQTACSTSLVATHLACMNLINYQCDLAIAGGSTIVLPQKSGYHYQEGMILSPDGVCRPFDKDAGGTVSGNGVGIVVLKRLEDAIEDRDDIYAVIKGSAFNNDGAVKVGYTAPGVNGQTEVITSAFEMADVPMSSIGYIETHGTGTALGDPIEIDALTNAFRHNTNENQFCAIGSVKSNLGHLDTAAGVTGLIKTALSIYNNRILPSINYSEPNPQIDFVNSPFYVNTQLKKWDNSKIRRASVSSFGIGGTNAHIVLEQAQVKEDETLSRNYRPILFSAKSKKSLEENRTNFINYLKGNKNNNLDNIAYTLQTGRKEFEKREFILATSNSDLLETLEKNISNKIFRNDGMISKNPPIVFMFSGQGSQYINMCKDLYSQNKIFKFYLDECFAKLTKINNFNLQEVIFPFTDNLDGSKEKLKRTENTQPALFSIEYSLAKTLIDYGIKPSSMVGHSIGEFVAACISGVLDLDSALRIISLRANLMQKVKKGLMLSIKLSESELLKILPNKLDLAVKNSQELCVVSGEIDEIRKFEEYLKENNIESTVLHTSHAFHSRMMEPILE
;
A
#
# COMPACT_ATOMS: atom_id res chain seq x y z
N MET A 1 -28.17 5.81 -10.02
CA MET A 1 -28.93 6.71 -9.13
C MET A 1 -30.13 5.90 -8.65
N SER A 2 -30.25 5.42 -7.42
CA SER A 2 -29.50 5.64 -6.17
C SER A 2 -28.97 4.30 -5.61
N SER A 3 -27.77 4.28 -5.08
CA SER A 3 -27.49 3.45 -3.90
C SER A 3 -27.09 4.47 -2.84
N GLU A 4 -28.09 5.13 -2.25
CA GLU A 4 -27.83 5.88 -1.03
C GLU A 4 -27.21 4.88 -0.06
N THR A 5 -25.96 5.14 0.34
CA THR A 5 -25.33 4.41 1.42
C THR A 5 -26.23 4.58 2.64
N THR A 6 -26.55 3.47 3.29
CA THR A 6 -27.36 3.51 4.52
C THR A 6 -26.54 4.00 5.72
N GLY A 7 -25.22 4.08 5.55
CA GLY A 7 -24.25 4.42 6.59
C GLY A 7 -23.74 3.18 7.33
N PHE A 8 -24.28 1.99 7.02
CA PHE A 8 -23.92 0.73 7.66
C PHE A 8 -22.97 -0.13 6.82
N GLU A 9 -22.66 0.30 5.59
CA GLU A 9 -21.79 -0.45 4.68
C GLU A 9 -20.31 -0.36 5.06
N ILE A 10 -19.66 -1.52 5.10
CA ILE A 10 -18.24 -1.63 5.43
C ILE A 10 -17.48 -2.18 4.21
N ALA A 11 -16.47 -1.45 3.76
CA ALA A 11 -15.55 -1.87 2.72
C ALA A 11 -14.49 -2.83 3.26
N ILE A 12 -14.22 -3.91 2.54
CA ILE A 12 -12.99 -4.71 2.68
C ILE A 12 -11.93 -4.07 1.79
N VAL A 13 -10.94 -3.43 2.41
CA VAL A 13 -9.92 -2.62 1.71
C VAL A 13 -8.56 -3.29 1.64
N GLY A 14 -8.31 -4.33 2.45
CA GLY A 14 -7.07 -5.12 2.38
C GLY A 14 -7.23 -6.52 2.93
N MET A 15 -6.33 -7.42 2.53
CA MET A 15 -6.33 -8.82 2.94
C MET A 15 -4.92 -9.41 2.99
N SER A 16 -4.67 -10.29 3.96
CA SER A 16 -3.48 -11.14 3.97
C SER A 16 -3.77 -12.50 4.62
N GLY A 17 -2.86 -13.45 4.44
CA GLY A 17 -2.92 -14.74 5.10
C GLY A 17 -1.80 -15.70 4.72
N ARG A 18 -1.80 -16.84 5.39
CA ARG A 18 -0.96 -18.02 5.14
C ARG A 18 -1.88 -19.24 5.10
N PHE A 19 -1.82 -20.02 4.03
CA PHE A 19 -2.74 -21.13 3.81
C PHE A 19 -1.98 -22.36 3.31
N PRO A 20 -2.57 -23.57 3.42
CA PRO A 20 -1.94 -24.75 2.87
C PRO A 20 -1.63 -24.58 1.38
N GLY A 21 -0.37 -24.82 1.00
CA GLY A 21 0.12 -24.65 -0.37
C GLY A 21 0.08 -23.22 -0.94
N ALA A 22 -0.13 -22.19 -0.11
CA ALA A 22 -0.15 -20.79 -0.55
C ALA A 22 0.42 -19.84 0.51
N LYS A 23 1.50 -19.13 0.15
CA LYS A 23 2.17 -18.21 1.08
C LYS A 23 1.49 -16.85 1.24
N ASN A 24 0.48 -16.57 0.41
CA ASN A 24 -0.30 -15.34 0.43
C ASN A 24 -1.66 -15.53 -0.27
N VAL A 25 -2.50 -14.51 -0.20
CA VAL A 25 -3.85 -14.51 -0.76
C VAL A 25 -3.87 -14.64 -2.29
N ARG A 26 -2.87 -14.11 -3.00
CA ARG A 26 -2.75 -14.25 -4.46
C ARG A 26 -2.51 -15.69 -4.87
N GLU A 27 -1.58 -16.39 -4.22
CA GLU A 27 -1.33 -17.81 -4.49
C GLU A 27 -2.54 -18.68 -4.09
N LEU A 28 -3.24 -18.33 -3.01
CA LEU A 28 -4.50 -18.99 -2.65
C LEU A 28 -5.51 -18.87 -3.79
N TRP A 29 -5.74 -17.64 -4.28
CA TRP A 29 -6.65 -17.39 -5.40
C TRP A 29 -6.31 -18.21 -6.65
N GLU A 30 -5.03 -18.22 -7.04
CA GLU A 30 -4.54 -18.99 -8.19
C GLU A 30 -4.77 -20.50 -8.00
N ASN A 31 -4.48 -21.03 -6.81
CA ASN A 31 -4.69 -22.45 -6.49
C ASN A 31 -6.19 -22.82 -6.47
N LEU A 32 -7.05 -21.96 -5.94
CA LEU A 32 -8.50 -22.18 -5.92
C LEU A 32 -9.11 -22.10 -7.32
N CYS A 33 -8.64 -21.18 -8.17
CA CYS A 33 -9.05 -21.13 -9.58
C CYS A 33 -8.77 -22.44 -10.32
N LEU A 34 -7.65 -23.09 -9.97
CA LEU A 34 -7.24 -24.38 -10.53
C LEU A 34 -7.93 -25.59 -9.88
N GLY A 35 -8.75 -25.39 -8.83
CA GLY A 35 -9.39 -26.47 -8.09
C GLY A 35 -8.39 -27.42 -7.44
N LYS A 36 -7.25 -26.93 -6.94
CA LYS A 36 -6.25 -27.78 -6.30
C LYS A 36 -6.73 -28.28 -4.93
N ASN A 37 -6.42 -29.54 -4.63
CA ASN A 37 -6.41 -30.07 -3.28
C ASN A 37 -5.06 -29.71 -2.61
N LEU A 38 -5.14 -29.04 -1.47
CA LEU A 38 -4.03 -28.46 -0.71
C LEU A 38 -3.80 -29.19 0.62
N ILE A 39 -4.50 -30.30 0.87
CA ILE A 39 -4.22 -31.21 1.97
C ILE A 39 -2.94 -32.00 1.70
N SER A 40 -2.09 -32.11 2.72
CA SER A 40 -0.91 -32.98 2.69
C SER A 40 -1.25 -34.35 3.26
N TYR A 41 -0.71 -35.40 2.64
CA TYR A 41 -0.82 -36.79 3.08
C TYR A 41 0.58 -37.30 3.43
N PHE A 42 0.70 -37.99 4.56
CA PHE A 42 1.98 -38.37 5.14
C PHE A 42 2.19 -39.88 5.10
N THR A 43 3.43 -40.28 4.84
CA THR A 43 3.90 -41.64 5.09
C THR A 43 4.33 -41.79 6.55
N ASP A 44 4.50 -43.03 7.02
CA ASP A 44 5.03 -43.30 8.36
C ASP A 44 6.39 -42.61 8.57
N ASN A 45 7.20 -42.56 7.50
CA ASN A 45 8.51 -41.92 7.55
C ASN A 45 8.42 -40.40 7.73
N ASP A 46 7.39 -39.76 7.17
CA ASP A 46 7.16 -38.32 7.36
C ASP A 46 6.77 -37.97 8.80
N LEU A 47 6.22 -38.93 9.54
CA LEU A 47 5.69 -38.76 10.89
C LEU A 47 6.65 -39.18 12.00
N LYS A 48 7.79 -39.80 11.69
CA LYS A 48 8.77 -40.33 12.68
C LYS A 48 9.21 -39.29 13.70
N ASP A 49 9.41 -38.05 13.28
CA ASP A 49 9.93 -36.98 14.14
C ASP A 49 8.82 -36.24 14.92
N SER A 50 7.54 -36.63 14.76
CA SER A 50 6.39 -35.83 15.21
C SER A 50 5.86 -36.20 16.59
N SER A 51 6.66 -36.87 17.43
CA SER A 51 6.26 -37.34 18.77
C SER A 51 4.93 -38.11 18.80
N ILE A 52 4.58 -38.76 17.68
CA ILE A 52 3.39 -39.59 17.55
C ILE A 52 3.73 -40.98 18.09
N PRO A 53 2.92 -41.56 19.00
CA PRO A 53 3.10 -42.94 19.45
C PRO A 53 3.15 -43.93 18.29
N GLU A 54 4.10 -44.88 18.31
CA GLU A 54 4.29 -45.86 17.23
C GLU A 54 3.04 -46.74 17.00
N GLU A 55 2.29 -47.02 18.08
CA GLU A 55 0.99 -47.70 18.03
C GLU A 55 -0.03 -46.99 17.14
N PHE A 56 -0.01 -45.65 17.08
CA PHE A 56 -0.91 -44.87 16.24
C PHE A 56 -0.52 -44.94 14.76
N LEU A 57 0.78 -45.04 14.44
CA LEU A 57 1.22 -45.13 13.05
C LEU A 57 0.78 -46.44 12.38
N SER A 58 0.59 -47.51 13.17
CA SER A 58 0.14 -48.82 12.68
C SER A 58 -1.38 -49.03 12.77
N ASP A 59 -2.12 -48.11 13.40
CA ASP A 59 -3.59 -48.16 13.49
C ASP A 59 -4.23 -47.72 12.16
N SER A 60 -5.10 -48.56 11.61
CA SER A 60 -5.87 -48.26 10.39
C SER A 60 -6.81 -47.07 10.54
N ASN A 61 -7.20 -46.71 11.78
CA ASN A 61 -8.01 -45.53 12.06
C ASN A 61 -7.17 -44.25 12.17
N TYR A 62 -5.84 -44.32 12.13
CA TYR A 62 -5.01 -43.12 12.13
C TYR A 62 -4.88 -42.55 10.72
N VAL A 63 -5.58 -41.44 10.48
CA VAL A 63 -5.61 -40.75 9.19
C VAL A 63 -4.43 -39.80 9.11
N LYS A 64 -3.51 -40.07 8.19
CA LYS A 64 -2.25 -39.34 8.02
C LYS A 64 -2.40 -38.14 7.08
N ALA A 65 -3.34 -37.24 7.37
CA ALA A 65 -3.65 -36.10 6.52
C ALA A 65 -3.86 -34.81 7.31
N ARG A 66 -3.36 -33.68 6.79
CA ARG A 66 -3.55 -32.33 7.36
C ARG A 66 -3.25 -31.23 6.35
N GLY A 67 -3.93 -30.10 6.44
CA GLY A 67 -3.50 -28.86 5.78
C GLY A 67 -2.32 -28.23 6.54
N ILE A 68 -1.14 -28.12 5.93
CA ILE A 68 0.05 -27.52 6.56
C ILE A 68 0.48 -26.27 5.80
N ILE A 69 1.06 -25.30 6.52
CA ILE A 69 1.64 -24.10 5.91
C ILE A 69 3.16 -24.20 5.85
N ASP A 70 3.75 -23.55 4.86
CA ASP A 70 5.21 -23.44 4.72
C ASP A 70 5.78 -22.40 5.70
N ASN A 71 7.05 -22.60 6.09
CA ASN A 71 7.85 -21.62 6.86
C ASN A 71 7.18 -21.13 8.16
N VAL A 72 6.52 -22.04 8.90
CA VAL A 72 5.82 -21.72 10.18
C VAL A 72 6.75 -21.21 11.28
N ASP A 73 8.04 -21.56 11.19
CA ASP A 73 9.10 -21.19 12.11
C ASP A 73 9.79 -19.87 11.74
N GLY A 74 9.61 -19.39 10.51
CA GLY A 74 10.16 -18.13 10.02
C GLY A 74 9.41 -16.91 10.57
N PHE A 75 10.16 -15.90 11.01
CA PHE A 75 9.62 -14.62 11.48
C PHE A 75 10.67 -13.50 11.40
N ASP A 76 10.31 -12.32 10.90
CA ASP A 76 11.23 -11.16 10.90
C ASP A 76 11.26 -10.43 12.25
N ALA A 77 12.05 -10.96 13.20
CA ALA A 77 12.21 -10.38 14.52
C ALA A 77 12.72 -8.92 14.49
N ASN A 78 13.56 -8.58 13.52
CA ASN A 78 14.14 -7.24 13.41
C ASN A 78 13.11 -6.23 12.91
N LEU A 79 12.19 -6.63 12.04
CA LEU A 79 11.09 -5.79 11.58
C LEU A 79 10.22 -5.32 12.74
N PHE A 80 9.86 -6.23 13.64
CA PHE A 80 8.97 -5.97 14.79
C PHE A 80 9.70 -5.76 16.12
N SER A 81 11.01 -5.54 16.10
CA SER A 81 11.83 -5.22 17.28
C SER A 81 11.65 -6.24 18.42
N PHE A 82 11.75 -7.52 18.10
CA PHE A 82 11.79 -8.61 19.07
C PHE A 82 13.24 -9.03 19.35
N TYR A 83 13.50 -9.47 20.58
CA TYR A 83 14.75 -10.14 20.91
C TYR A 83 14.69 -11.62 20.48
N PRO A 84 15.81 -12.24 20.06
CA PRO A 84 15.81 -13.64 19.59
C PRO A 84 15.17 -14.62 20.58
N LYS A 85 15.46 -14.48 21.88
CA LYS A 85 14.94 -15.36 22.93
C LYS A 85 13.42 -15.22 23.13
N GLU A 86 12.88 -14.02 22.90
CA GLU A 86 11.43 -13.77 22.98
C GLU A 86 10.71 -14.51 21.86
N ILE A 87 11.29 -14.54 20.66
CA ILE A 87 10.71 -15.27 19.51
C ILE A 87 10.72 -16.76 19.73
N GLU A 88 11.78 -17.33 20.31
CA GLU A 88 11.82 -18.76 20.63
C GLU A 88 10.68 -19.21 21.55
N MET A 89 10.10 -18.32 22.36
CA MET A 89 9.03 -18.66 23.31
C MET A 89 7.63 -18.28 22.80
N LEU A 90 7.53 -17.48 21.73
CA LEU A 90 6.28 -16.90 21.25
C LEU A 90 5.52 -17.89 20.35
N ASP A 91 4.23 -18.10 20.56
CA ASP A 91 3.42 -18.96 19.68
C ASP A 91 3.49 -18.50 18.20
N PRO A 92 3.83 -19.37 17.23
CA PRO A 92 3.76 -19.05 15.80
C PRO A 92 2.41 -18.49 15.33
N GLN A 93 1.31 -18.84 15.99
CA GLN A 93 0.01 -18.23 15.71
C GLN A 93 0.03 -16.71 15.90
N GLN A 94 0.67 -16.21 16.97
CA GLN A 94 0.80 -14.78 17.25
C GLN A 94 1.81 -14.10 16.31
N ARG A 95 2.91 -14.79 15.97
CA ARG A 95 3.92 -14.30 15.02
C ARG A 95 3.31 -14.04 13.64
N LEU A 96 2.66 -15.05 13.09
CA LEU A 96 2.08 -14.98 11.74
C LEU A 96 0.87 -14.05 11.68
N PHE A 97 0.08 -13.96 12.75
CA PHE A 97 -1.02 -12.98 12.81
C PHE A 97 -0.49 -11.54 12.79
N LEU A 98 0.63 -11.26 13.47
CA LEU A 98 1.29 -9.94 13.42
C LEU A 98 1.85 -9.62 12.02
N GLU A 99 2.53 -10.57 11.38
CA GLU A 99 3.00 -10.41 9.99
C GLU A 99 1.84 -10.18 9.02
N CYS A 100 0.79 -11.01 9.09
CA CYS A 100 -0.37 -10.85 8.21
C CYS A 100 -1.14 -9.56 8.50
N SER A 101 -1.15 -9.07 9.75
CA SER A 101 -1.74 -7.76 10.09
C SER A 101 -0.97 -6.62 9.43
N TRP A 102 0.37 -6.67 9.46
CA TRP A 102 1.23 -5.71 8.75
C TRP A 102 0.94 -5.73 7.25
N GLU A 103 0.98 -6.93 6.64
CA GLU A 103 0.77 -7.10 5.21
C GLU A 103 -0.63 -6.69 4.75
N ALA A 104 -1.67 -6.97 5.53
CA ALA A 104 -3.03 -6.60 5.18
C ALA A 104 -3.24 -5.07 5.23
N MET A 105 -2.55 -4.36 6.13
CA MET A 105 -2.53 -2.89 6.12
C MET A 105 -1.78 -2.35 4.90
N GLU A 106 -0.64 -2.95 4.52
CA GLU A 106 0.06 -2.56 3.29
C GLU A 106 -0.76 -2.86 2.03
N ASP A 107 -1.49 -3.97 2.00
CA ASP A 107 -2.44 -4.32 0.93
C ASP A 107 -3.56 -3.27 0.85
N ALA A 108 -4.06 -2.79 2.00
CA ALA A 108 -5.00 -1.67 2.09
C ALA A 108 -4.40 -0.30 1.73
N GLY A 109 -3.12 -0.22 1.35
CA GLY A 109 -2.48 1.04 0.99
C GLY A 109 -2.12 1.93 2.18
N TYR A 110 -2.03 1.37 3.39
CA TYR A 110 -1.68 2.12 4.62
C TYR A 110 -0.39 1.62 5.26
N ALA A 111 0.48 2.57 5.64
CA ALA A 111 1.62 2.29 6.49
C ALA A 111 1.16 2.11 7.95
N PRO A 112 1.40 0.95 8.62
CA PRO A 112 0.84 0.65 9.93
C PRO A 112 1.11 1.69 11.02
N ASP A 113 2.27 2.35 10.99
CA ASP A 113 2.72 3.31 11.99
C ASP A 113 2.41 4.78 11.65
N ASN A 114 1.80 5.05 10.50
CA ASN A 114 1.54 6.40 10.01
C ASN A 114 0.09 6.63 9.56
N TYR A 115 -0.82 5.70 9.88
CA TYR A 115 -2.25 5.93 9.72
C TYR A 115 -2.72 7.00 10.72
N LYS A 116 -3.46 8.00 10.24
CA LYS A 116 -3.88 9.15 11.08
C LYS A 116 -5.08 8.85 11.98
N GLY A 117 -5.92 7.89 11.58
CA GLY A 117 -7.12 7.50 12.31
C GLY A 117 -6.86 6.46 13.40
N VAL A 118 -7.93 6.07 14.09
CA VAL A 118 -7.91 5.04 15.13
C VAL A 118 -8.06 3.67 14.49
N VAL A 119 -7.10 2.76 14.72
CA VAL A 119 -7.15 1.38 14.21
C VAL A 119 -7.53 0.42 15.34
N GLY A 120 -8.62 -0.34 15.15
CA GLY A 120 -9.01 -1.45 16.03
C GLY A 120 -8.50 -2.80 15.54
N VAL A 121 -8.35 -3.77 16.45
CA VAL A 121 -7.87 -5.12 16.17
C VAL A 121 -8.78 -6.16 16.81
N PHE A 122 -9.30 -7.08 16.00
CA PHE A 122 -10.25 -8.11 16.40
C PHE A 122 -9.80 -9.46 15.88
N GLY A 123 -9.65 -10.45 16.75
CA GLY A 123 -9.23 -11.76 16.26
C GLY A 123 -9.21 -12.83 17.32
N GLY A 124 -8.83 -14.04 16.93
CA GLY A 124 -8.64 -15.13 17.85
C GLY A 124 -7.73 -16.19 17.28
N ILE A 125 -7.12 -16.96 18.18
CA ILE A 125 -6.28 -18.10 17.81
C ILE A 125 -6.86 -19.43 18.29
N GLY A 126 -6.46 -20.50 17.61
CA GLY A 126 -6.80 -21.87 17.96
C GLY A 126 -6.13 -22.34 19.27
N MET A 127 -6.29 -23.62 19.58
CA MET A 127 -5.61 -24.23 20.73
C MET A 127 -4.09 -24.12 20.58
N ASN A 128 -3.42 -23.60 21.61
CA ASN A 128 -1.96 -23.54 21.61
C ASN A 128 -1.35 -24.90 21.93
N THR A 129 -0.82 -25.56 20.91
CA THR A 129 -0.01 -26.78 21.08
C THR A 129 1.48 -26.49 21.19
N TYR A 130 1.93 -25.29 20.82
CA TYR A 130 3.33 -24.90 20.85
C TYR A 130 3.90 -24.94 22.26
N ILE A 131 3.20 -24.37 23.25
CA ILE A 131 3.65 -24.36 24.64
C ILE A 131 3.81 -25.78 25.19
N MET A 132 2.96 -26.72 24.77
CA MET A 132 3.06 -28.12 25.19
C MET A 132 4.35 -28.76 24.67
N GLU A 133 4.66 -28.57 23.38
CA GLU A 133 5.91 -29.07 22.79
C GLU A 133 7.15 -28.34 23.35
N TYR A 134 7.06 -27.04 23.58
CA TYR A 134 8.16 -26.24 24.12
C TYR A 134 8.54 -26.66 25.54
N LEU A 135 7.53 -26.92 26.40
CA LEU A 135 7.74 -27.36 27.77
C LEU A 135 8.25 -28.80 27.88
N LYS A 136 7.92 -29.69 26.93
CA LYS A 136 8.53 -31.04 26.87
C LYS A 136 10.04 -30.98 26.73
N VAL A 137 10.55 -30.03 25.95
CA VAL A 137 11.98 -29.83 25.71
C VAL A 137 12.63 -28.99 26.82
N ASN A 138 11.87 -28.12 27.49
CA ASN A 138 12.37 -27.18 28.51
C ASN A 138 11.56 -27.26 29.82
N PRO A 139 11.60 -28.38 30.56
CA PRO A 139 10.70 -28.62 31.70
C PRO A 139 10.94 -27.66 32.88
N ASP A 140 12.17 -27.17 33.06
CA ASP A 140 12.54 -26.31 34.19
C ASP A 140 11.93 -24.89 34.10
N LEU A 141 11.39 -24.50 32.94
CA LEU A 141 10.80 -23.18 32.71
C LEU A 141 9.45 -22.96 33.42
N VAL A 142 8.74 -24.04 33.77
CA VAL A 142 7.42 -23.94 34.45
C VAL A 142 7.55 -23.25 35.81
N THR A 143 8.70 -23.38 36.47
CA THR A 143 8.96 -22.83 37.81
C THR A 143 9.88 -21.60 37.80
N SER A 144 10.27 -21.10 36.63
CA SER A 144 11.21 -19.98 36.51
C SER A 144 10.50 -18.63 36.40
N ALA A 145 11.24 -17.53 36.63
CA ALA A 145 10.74 -16.17 36.36
C ALA A 145 10.39 -15.95 34.86
N GLU A 146 10.95 -16.78 33.97
CA GLU A 146 10.65 -16.77 32.54
C GLU A 146 9.28 -17.39 32.22
N GLY A 147 8.70 -18.18 33.13
CA GLY A 147 7.39 -18.80 32.97
C GLY A 147 6.26 -17.79 32.71
N TYR A 148 6.37 -16.57 33.23
CA TYR A 148 5.39 -15.51 32.95
C TYR A 148 5.46 -15.01 31.50
N GLN A 149 6.66 -14.86 30.93
CA GLN A 149 6.84 -14.48 29.52
C GLN A 149 6.33 -15.58 28.58
N LEU A 150 6.59 -16.84 28.94
CA LEU A 150 6.04 -17.98 28.22
C LEU A 150 4.52 -17.97 28.24
N SER A 151 3.89 -17.69 29.39
CA SER A 151 2.42 -17.57 29.50
C SER A 151 1.88 -16.47 28.57
N ILE A 152 2.41 -15.25 28.62
CA ILE A 152 1.95 -14.15 27.76
C ILE A 152 2.18 -14.44 26.26
N GLY A 153 3.30 -15.11 25.94
CA GLY A 153 3.63 -15.49 24.57
C GLY A 153 2.72 -16.55 23.96
N ASN A 154 1.89 -17.21 24.77
CA ASN A 154 1.18 -18.42 24.35
C ASN A 154 -0.31 -18.41 24.71
N ASP A 155 -0.72 -17.56 25.65
CA ASP A 155 -2.13 -17.39 25.97
C ASP A 155 -2.90 -16.71 24.83
N LYS A 156 -4.19 -16.99 24.75
CA LYS A 156 -5.11 -16.43 23.75
C LYS A 156 -5.38 -14.95 23.98
N ASP A 157 -5.28 -14.47 25.22
CA ASP A 157 -5.65 -13.10 25.63
C ASP A 157 -4.70 -12.02 25.08
N PHE A 158 -3.57 -12.39 24.50
CA PHE A 158 -2.52 -11.45 24.10
C PHE A 158 -2.32 -11.33 22.58
N LEU A 159 -3.13 -12.01 21.76
CA LEU A 159 -2.97 -11.96 20.31
C LEU A 159 -3.22 -10.54 19.79
N THR A 160 -4.40 -9.97 20.03
CA THR A 160 -4.72 -8.65 19.47
C THR A 160 -3.91 -7.53 20.11
N THR A 161 -3.71 -7.59 21.43
CA THR A 161 -2.98 -6.54 22.16
C THR A 161 -1.51 -6.48 21.77
N ARG A 162 -0.90 -7.61 21.38
CA ARG A 162 0.46 -7.64 20.82
C ARG A 162 0.53 -6.94 19.46
N VAL A 163 -0.47 -7.14 18.59
CA VAL A 163 -0.55 -6.40 17.32
C VAL A 163 -0.67 -4.92 17.58
N SER A 164 -1.61 -4.52 18.43
CA SER A 164 -1.81 -3.12 18.81
C SER A 164 -0.53 -2.49 19.37
N TYR A 165 0.18 -3.20 20.25
CA TYR A 165 1.46 -2.74 20.80
C TYR A 165 2.56 -2.60 19.74
N LYS A 166 2.77 -3.64 18.91
CA LYS A 166 3.88 -3.68 17.95
C LYS A 166 3.67 -2.75 16.76
N LEU A 167 2.43 -2.48 16.39
CA LEU A 167 2.06 -1.58 15.29
C LEU A 167 1.65 -0.17 15.78
N ASN A 168 1.66 0.07 17.10
CA ASN A 168 1.25 1.33 17.72
C ASN A 168 -0.19 1.75 17.37
N LEU A 169 -1.11 0.78 17.40
CA LEU A 169 -2.54 0.97 17.16
C LEU A 169 -3.25 1.25 18.49
N LYS A 170 -4.19 2.20 18.47
CA LYS A 170 -4.78 2.78 19.68
C LYS A 170 -6.29 2.61 19.79
N GLY A 171 -6.90 1.84 18.88
CA GLY A 171 -8.31 1.51 18.93
C GLY A 171 -8.62 0.31 19.83
N PRO A 172 -9.87 -0.18 19.79
CA PRO A 172 -10.28 -1.39 20.49
C PRO A 172 -9.42 -2.58 20.08
N SER A 173 -8.95 -3.37 21.05
CA SER A 173 -8.18 -4.60 20.82
C SER A 173 -8.87 -5.75 21.54
N LEU A 174 -9.50 -6.66 20.80
CA LEU A 174 -10.40 -7.68 21.34
C LEU A 174 -10.07 -9.08 20.82
N ASP A 175 -9.76 -9.96 21.76
CA ASP A 175 -9.62 -11.39 21.52
C ASP A 175 -11.01 -12.08 21.61
N VAL A 176 -11.33 -12.86 20.59
CA VAL A 176 -12.65 -13.52 20.40
C VAL A 176 -12.44 -15.01 20.30
N GLN A 177 -13.30 -15.79 20.97
CA GLN A 177 -13.23 -17.26 20.96
C GLN A 177 -14.64 -17.85 20.83
N THR A 178 -14.97 -18.29 19.62
CA THR A 178 -16.25 -18.94 19.28
C THR A 178 -16.03 -20.19 18.42
N ALA A 179 -14.91 -20.89 18.66
CA ALA A 179 -14.48 -22.04 17.86
C ALA A 179 -14.43 -21.71 16.36
N CYS A 180 -15.03 -22.52 15.50
CA CYS A 180 -14.98 -22.37 14.04
C CYS A 180 -15.55 -21.03 13.50
N SER A 181 -16.42 -20.36 14.26
CA SER A 181 -16.97 -19.04 13.88
C SER A 181 -16.10 -17.86 14.30
N THR A 182 -15.00 -18.10 15.03
CA THR A 182 -14.17 -17.05 15.68
C THR A 182 -13.86 -15.87 14.78
N SER A 183 -13.21 -16.10 13.63
CA SER A 183 -12.79 -15.02 12.75
C SER A 183 -13.96 -14.28 12.07
N LEU A 184 -15.09 -14.95 11.84
CA LEU A 184 -16.27 -14.30 11.26
C LEU A 184 -17.02 -13.45 12.29
N VAL A 185 -17.07 -13.91 13.55
CA VAL A 185 -17.56 -13.09 14.68
C VAL A 185 -16.63 -11.91 14.94
N ALA A 186 -15.31 -12.10 14.88
CA ALA A 186 -14.34 -11.00 14.99
C ALA A 186 -14.56 -9.94 13.88
N THR A 187 -14.85 -10.39 12.65
CA THR A 187 -15.21 -9.50 11.53
C THR A 187 -16.51 -8.74 11.82
N HIS A 188 -17.56 -9.41 12.31
CA HIS A 188 -18.79 -8.73 12.69
C HIS A 188 -18.56 -7.67 13.77
N LEU A 189 -17.81 -7.98 14.83
CA LEU A 189 -17.49 -7.02 15.90
C LEU A 189 -16.69 -5.82 15.38
N ALA A 190 -15.76 -6.05 14.45
CA ALA A 190 -15.03 -5.00 13.77
C ALA A 190 -15.97 -4.08 12.96
N CYS A 191 -16.90 -4.65 12.19
CA CYS A 191 -17.94 -3.88 11.50
C CYS A 191 -18.75 -3.02 12.48
N MET A 192 -19.19 -3.59 13.61
CA MET A 192 -19.96 -2.86 14.62
C MET A 192 -19.15 -1.71 15.24
N ASN A 193 -17.85 -1.88 15.46
CA ASN A 193 -17.00 -0.82 16.01
C ASN A 193 -16.77 0.32 14.99
N LEU A 194 -16.67 0.00 13.70
CA LEU A 194 -16.59 1.00 12.62
C LEU A 194 -17.90 1.81 12.51
N ILE A 195 -19.05 1.13 12.52
CA ILE A 195 -20.38 1.75 12.45
C ILE A 195 -20.62 2.67 13.66
N ASN A 196 -20.16 2.26 14.85
CA ASN A 196 -20.27 3.06 16.07
C ASN A 196 -19.13 4.08 16.26
N TYR A 197 -18.30 4.31 15.23
CA TYR A 197 -17.17 5.25 15.26
C TYR A 197 -16.18 5.03 16.44
N GLN A 198 -16.02 3.79 16.90
CA GLN A 198 -15.03 3.41 17.91
C GLN A 198 -13.64 3.20 17.31
N CYS A 199 -13.57 3.03 15.99
CA CYS A 199 -12.35 3.09 15.19
C CYS A 199 -12.68 3.61 13.78
N ASP A 200 -11.65 3.99 13.02
CA ASP A 200 -11.72 4.45 11.63
C ASP A 200 -11.29 3.37 10.64
N LEU A 201 -10.44 2.46 11.11
CA LEU A 201 -9.97 1.29 10.40
C LEU A 201 -10.01 0.10 11.37
N ALA A 202 -10.30 -1.10 10.88
CA ALA A 202 -10.29 -2.29 11.72
C ALA A 202 -9.59 -3.46 11.04
N ILE A 203 -8.71 -4.14 11.79
CA ILE A 203 -8.09 -5.40 11.42
C ILE A 203 -8.94 -6.52 12.04
N ALA A 204 -9.40 -7.47 11.22
CA ALA A 204 -10.19 -8.61 11.69
C ALA A 204 -9.67 -9.93 11.11
N GLY A 205 -9.64 -11.00 11.92
CA GLY A 205 -9.23 -12.30 11.39
C GLY A 205 -9.08 -13.42 12.42
N GLY A 206 -8.29 -14.43 12.08
CA GLY A 206 -7.99 -15.55 12.97
C GLY A 206 -6.79 -16.37 12.52
N SER A 207 -6.25 -17.19 13.43
CA SER A 207 -5.07 -18.01 13.21
C SER A 207 -5.20 -19.36 13.90
N THR A 208 -4.98 -20.45 13.16
CA THR A 208 -4.91 -21.79 13.72
C THR A 208 -3.61 -22.42 13.25
N ILE A 209 -2.69 -22.70 14.17
CA ILE A 209 -1.47 -23.44 13.91
C ILE A 209 -1.31 -24.51 14.98
N VAL A 210 -1.22 -25.76 14.55
CA VAL A 210 -1.01 -26.94 15.39
C VAL A 210 0.36 -27.53 15.09
N LEU A 211 1.12 -27.75 16.15
CA LEU A 211 2.46 -28.28 16.14
C LEU A 211 2.53 -29.62 16.88
N PRO A 212 3.32 -30.58 16.37
CA PRO A 212 4.02 -30.56 15.07
C PRO A 212 3.04 -30.57 13.88
N GLN A 213 3.34 -29.81 12.83
CA GLN A 213 2.46 -29.69 11.65
C GLN A 213 2.28 -31.02 10.91
N LYS A 214 3.33 -31.83 10.82
CA LYS A 214 3.29 -33.17 10.24
C LYS A 214 2.63 -34.13 11.22
N SER A 215 1.30 -34.11 11.28
CA SER A 215 0.55 -35.01 12.14
C SER A 215 -0.82 -35.33 11.55
N GLY A 216 -1.29 -36.53 11.83
CA GLY A 216 -2.63 -37.00 11.48
C GLY A 216 -3.63 -36.77 12.60
N TYR A 217 -4.66 -37.62 12.62
CA TYR A 217 -5.66 -37.71 13.67
C TYR A 217 -6.26 -39.13 13.70
N HIS A 218 -6.80 -39.53 14.86
CA HIS A 218 -7.58 -40.76 14.95
C HIS A 218 -9.01 -40.52 14.49
N TYR A 219 -9.43 -41.28 13.49
CA TYR A 219 -10.81 -41.41 13.12
C TYR A 219 -11.59 -42.16 14.21
N GLN A 220 -12.78 -41.66 14.53
CA GLN A 220 -13.74 -42.31 15.38
C GLN A 220 -15.13 -42.12 14.77
N GLU A 221 -15.85 -43.21 14.58
CA GLU A 221 -17.22 -43.19 14.05
C GLU A 221 -18.11 -42.24 14.85
N GLY A 222 -18.87 -41.39 14.15
CA GLY A 222 -19.74 -40.38 14.76
C GLY A 222 -19.06 -39.09 15.21
N MET A 223 -17.74 -38.95 15.06
CA MET A 223 -17.02 -37.69 15.27
C MET A 223 -16.91 -36.88 13.96
N ILE A 224 -16.36 -35.67 14.05
CA ILE A 224 -16.38 -34.70 12.94
C ILE A 224 -15.29 -34.91 11.87
N LEU A 225 -14.29 -35.75 12.15
CA LEU A 225 -13.11 -35.91 11.31
C LEU A 225 -13.30 -36.99 10.26
N SER A 226 -12.80 -36.75 9.06
CA SER A 226 -12.97 -37.61 7.89
C SER A 226 -12.22 -38.94 8.04
N PRO A 227 -12.80 -40.09 7.67
CA PRO A 227 -12.13 -41.39 7.75
C PRO A 227 -10.96 -41.55 6.76
N ASP A 228 -10.89 -40.73 5.72
CA ASP A 228 -9.91 -40.88 4.63
C ASP A 228 -9.08 -39.63 4.34
N GLY A 229 -9.20 -38.59 5.17
CA GLY A 229 -8.40 -37.39 5.01
C GLY A 229 -8.88 -36.47 3.90
N VAL A 230 -10.13 -36.62 3.43
CA VAL A 230 -10.73 -35.75 2.42
C VAL A 230 -12.02 -35.13 2.96
N CYS A 231 -12.17 -33.81 2.79
CA CYS A 231 -13.39 -33.08 3.09
C CYS A 231 -14.24 -33.01 1.80
N ARG A 232 -15.48 -33.53 1.86
CA ARG A 232 -16.42 -33.61 0.72
C ARG A 232 -17.75 -32.89 1.00
N PRO A 233 -17.77 -31.55 1.05
CA PRO A 233 -18.99 -30.81 1.33
C PRO A 233 -20.10 -31.17 0.33
N PHE A 234 -21.25 -31.57 0.86
CA PHE A 234 -22.51 -31.88 0.18
C PHE A 234 -22.53 -33.10 -0.74
N ASP A 235 -21.44 -33.86 -0.80
CA ASP A 235 -21.35 -35.08 -1.59
C ASP A 235 -22.01 -36.27 -0.87
N LYS A 236 -22.47 -37.28 -1.62
CA LYS A 236 -23.01 -38.52 -1.04
C LYS A 236 -22.05 -39.24 -0.10
N ASP A 237 -20.74 -39.11 -0.32
CA ASP A 237 -19.67 -39.75 0.46
C ASP A 237 -19.07 -38.78 1.51
N ALA A 238 -19.81 -37.75 1.91
CA ALA A 238 -19.46 -36.82 2.98
C ALA A 238 -19.31 -37.52 4.33
N GLY A 239 -18.07 -37.76 4.76
CA GLY A 239 -17.73 -38.50 5.99
C GLY A 239 -17.08 -37.67 7.11
N GLY A 240 -16.79 -36.40 6.88
CA GLY A 240 -16.17 -35.52 7.87
C GLY A 240 -15.22 -34.49 7.27
N THR A 241 -14.57 -33.72 8.15
CA THR A 241 -13.60 -32.68 7.80
C THR A 241 -12.15 -33.11 8.01
N VAL A 242 -11.22 -32.33 7.49
CA VAL A 242 -9.77 -32.51 7.66
C VAL A 242 -9.23 -31.28 8.36
N SER A 243 -8.49 -31.43 9.46
CA SER A 243 -7.88 -30.29 10.14
C SER A 243 -6.84 -29.60 9.25
N GLY A 244 -6.74 -28.28 9.36
CA GLY A 244 -5.74 -27.50 8.64
C GLY A 244 -5.17 -26.35 9.46
N ASN A 245 -3.98 -25.91 9.06
CA ASN A 245 -3.26 -24.77 9.61
C ASN A 245 -3.41 -23.57 8.69
N GLY A 246 -3.59 -22.38 9.26
CA GLY A 246 -3.56 -21.15 8.48
C GLY A 246 -3.95 -19.90 9.26
N VAL A 247 -3.74 -18.76 8.60
CA VAL A 247 -3.99 -17.42 9.11
C VAL A 247 -4.73 -16.64 8.03
N GLY A 248 -5.75 -15.89 8.41
CA GLY A 248 -6.42 -14.96 7.52
C GLY A 248 -6.73 -13.65 8.23
N ILE A 249 -6.53 -12.54 7.52
CA ILE A 249 -6.76 -11.17 8.00
C ILE A 249 -7.47 -10.38 6.90
N VAL A 250 -8.44 -9.56 7.29
CA VAL A 250 -9.05 -8.51 6.46
C VAL A 250 -8.90 -7.16 7.16
N VAL A 251 -8.74 -6.11 6.37
CA VAL A 251 -8.79 -4.71 6.81
C VAL A 251 -10.11 -4.11 6.34
N LEU A 252 -10.81 -3.52 7.29
CA LEU A 252 -12.17 -3.01 7.13
C LEU A 252 -12.22 -1.51 7.38
N LYS A 253 -13.08 -0.84 6.63
CA LYS A 253 -13.31 0.60 6.74
C LYS A 253 -14.77 0.92 6.44
N ARG A 254 -15.32 2.00 6.97
CA ARG A 254 -16.63 2.50 6.50
C ARG A 254 -16.55 2.76 5.00
N LEU A 255 -17.60 2.39 4.26
CA LEU A 255 -17.59 2.51 2.80
C LEU A 255 -17.40 3.96 2.34
N GLU A 256 -18.02 4.91 3.04
CA GLU A 256 -17.91 6.34 2.73
C GLU A 256 -16.47 6.84 2.85
N ASP A 257 -15.81 6.53 3.98
CA ASP A 257 -14.41 6.87 4.20
C ASP A 257 -13.47 6.15 3.21
N ALA A 258 -13.81 4.92 2.81
CA ALA A 258 -13.04 4.19 1.80
C ALA A 258 -13.13 4.85 0.42
N ILE A 259 -14.31 5.33 0.05
CA ILE A 259 -14.52 6.08 -1.20
C ILE A 259 -13.81 7.44 -1.15
N GLU A 260 -13.86 8.14 0.00
CA GLU A 260 -13.22 9.44 0.18
C GLU A 260 -11.70 9.34 0.06
N ASP A 261 -11.09 8.34 0.72
CA ASP A 261 -9.64 8.12 0.68
C ASP A 261 -9.17 7.39 -0.59
N ARG A 262 -10.11 6.96 -1.46
CA ARG A 262 -9.86 6.22 -2.70
C ARG A 262 -9.15 4.89 -2.48
N ASP A 263 -9.62 4.16 -1.48
CA ASP A 263 -9.16 2.80 -1.21
C ASP A 263 -9.55 1.84 -2.35
N ASP A 264 -8.72 0.83 -2.59
CA ASP A 264 -9.10 -0.31 -3.42
C ASP A 264 -10.09 -1.19 -2.64
N ILE A 265 -11.33 -1.29 -3.11
CA ILE A 265 -12.39 -2.02 -2.40
C ILE A 265 -12.63 -3.38 -3.05
N TYR A 266 -12.28 -4.45 -2.32
CA TYR A 266 -12.47 -5.83 -2.79
C TYR A 266 -13.94 -6.24 -2.82
N ALA A 267 -14.67 -5.91 -1.76
CA ALA A 267 -16.11 -6.11 -1.63
C ALA A 267 -16.68 -5.21 -0.52
N VAL A 268 -17.99 -5.04 -0.52
CA VAL A 268 -18.73 -4.29 0.50
C VAL A 268 -19.52 -5.29 1.35
N ILE A 269 -19.29 -5.30 2.66
CA ILE A 269 -20.15 -5.97 3.63
C ILE A 269 -21.41 -5.12 3.79
N LYS A 270 -22.55 -5.67 3.34
CA LYS A 270 -23.85 -5.02 3.44
C LYS A 270 -24.51 -5.26 4.79
N GLY A 271 -24.32 -6.44 5.36
CA GLY A 271 -24.87 -6.82 6.65
C GLY A 271 -24.18 -8.04 7.23
N SER A 272 -24.21 -8.17 8.55
CA SER A 272 -23.65 -9.31 9.26
C SER A 272 -24.40 -9.56 10.56
N ALA A 273 -24.54 -10.83 10.94
CA ALA A 273 -25.16 -11.21 12.21
C ALA A 273 -24.44 -12.41 12.82
N PHE A 274 -24.57 -12.57 14.14
CA PHE A 274 -24.22 -13.79 14.84
C PHE A 274 -25.23 -14.08 15.96
N ASN A 275 -25.44 -15.36 16.30
CA ASN A 275 -26.33 -15.80 17.38
C ASN A 275 -25.80 -17.08 18.04
N ASN A 276 -26.65 -17.75 18.84
CA ASN A 276 -26.36 -19.08 19.39
C ASN A 276 -27.56 -20.03 19.26
N ASP A 277 -27.31 -21.30 18.94
CA ASP A 277 -28.32 -22.36 18.81
C ASP A 277 -29.13 -22.64 20.09
N GLY A 278 -28.60 -22.28 21.26
CA GLY A 278 -29.21 -22.59 22.54
C GLY A 278 -29.35 -24.09 22.80
N ALA A 279 -30.38 -24.48 23.56
CA ALA A 279 -30.57 -25.86 24.01
C ALA A 279 -31.39 -26.74 23.05
N VAL A 280 -32.03 -26.16 22.02
CA VAL A 280 -32.95 -26.88 21.13
C VAL A 280 -32.17 -27.55 19.99
N LYS A 281 -31.28 -28.46 20.37
CA LYS A 281 -30.47 -29.30 19.47
C LYS A 281 -30.21 -30.66 20.11
N VAL A 282 -29.92 -31.67 19.29
CA VAL A 282 -29.79 -33.07 19.75
C VAL A 282 -28.61 -33.32 20.70
N GLY A 283 -27.65 -32.40 20.75
CA GLY A 283 -26.52 -32.44 21.69
C GLY A 283 -25.69 -31.15 21.63
N TYR A 284 -24.79 -30.94 22.59
CA TYR A 284 -23.98 -29.72 22.68
C TYR A 284 -23.20 -29.39 21.39
N THR A 285 -22.64 -30.43 20.76
CA THR A 285 -21.80 -30.35 19.56
C THR A 285 -22.59 -30.38 18.25
N ALA A 286 -23.89 -30.68 18.30
CA ALA A 286 -24.73 -30.72 17.10
C ALA A 286 -25.08 -29.30 16.63
N PRO A 287 -25.20 -29.06 15.32
CA PRO A 287 -25.70 -27.79 14.79
C PRO A 287 -27.22 -27.67 14.96
N GLY A 288 -27.74 -26.44 15.06
CA GLY A 288 -29.18 -26.16 15.12
C GLY A 288 -29.71 -25.53 13.82
N VAL A 289 -30.69 -26.16 13.18
CA VAL A 289 -31.35 -25.63 11.95
C VAL A 289 -31.95 -24.24 12.20
N ASN A 290 -32.72 -24.07 13.29
CA ASN A 290 -33.39 -22.80 13.59
C ASN A 290 -32.39 -21.67 13.85
N GLY A 291 -31.36 -21.94 14.65
CA GLY A 291 -30.31 -20.94 14.94
C GLY A 291 -29.60 -20.48 13.68
N GLN A 292 -29.29 -21.40 12.76
CA GLN A 292 -28.73 -21.06 11.46
C GLN A 292 -29.71 -20.26 10.58
N THR A 293 -30.99 -20.67 10.49
CA THR A 293 -32.01 -19.91 9.75
C THR A 293 -32.16 -18.48 10.27
N GLU A 294 -32.18 -18.30 11.59
CA GLU A 294 -32.32 -16.99 12.23
C GLU A 294 -31.13 -16.07 11.96
N VAL A 295 -29.89 -16.58 12.08
CA VAL A 295 -28.70 -15.75 11.82
C VAL A 295 -28.59 -15.35 10.36
N ILE A 296 -28.94 -16.26 9.44
CA ILE A 296 -28.97 -15.98 8.00
C ILE A 296 -30.00 -14.88 7.74
N THR A 297 -31.23 -15.05 8.23
CA THR A 297 -32.31 -14.07 8.08
C THR A 297 -31.91 -12.70 8.64
N SER A 298 -31.35 -12.66 9.85
CA SER A 298 -30.91 -11.42 10.52
C SER A 298 -29.82 -10.68 9.72
N ALA A 299 -28.86 -11.41 9.15
CA ALA A 299 -27.81 -10.80 8.33
C ALA A 299 -28.36 -10.21 7.02
N PHE A 300 -29.37 -10.86 6.42
CA PHE A 300 -30.07 -10.35 5.24
C PHE A 300 -30.97 -9.16 5.53
N GLU A 301 -31.68 -9.16 6.66
CA GLU A 301 -32.46 -8.02 7.14
C GLU A 301 -31.56 -6.81 7.39
N MET A 302 -30.40 -7.00 8.02
CA MET A 302 -29.41 -5.93 8.18
C MET A 302 -28.86 -5.44 6.84
N ALA A 303 -28.65 -6.35 5.89
CA ALA A 303 -28.10 -6.01 4.58
C ALA A 303 -29.08 -5.23 3.67
N ASP A 304 -30.38 -5.32 3.95
CA ASP A 304 -31.47 -4.79 3.13
C ASP A 304 -31.33 -5.16 1.64
N VAL A 305 -31.01 -6.44 1.38
CA VAL A 305 -30.92 -6.99 0.02
C VAL A 305 -31.81 -8.23 -0.13
N PRO A 306 -32.47 -8.40 -1.28
CA PRO A 306 -33.30 -9.57 -1.50
C PRO A 306 -32.44 -10.82 -1.63
N MET A 307 -32.78 -11.89 -0.90
CA MET A 307 -32.06 -13.18 -0.97
C MET A 307 -32.02 -13.77 -2.39
N SER A 308 -33.03 -13.50 -3.23
CA SER A 308 -33.05 -13.89 -4.65
C SER A 308 -31.97 -13.23 -5.51
N SER A 309 -31.30 -12.20 -5.01
CA SER A 309 -30.18 -11.55 -5.69
C SER A 309 -28.82 -12.18 -5.39
N ILE A 310 -28.76 -13.15 -4.48
CA ILE A 310 -27.52 -13.82 -4.09
C ILE A 310 -27.15 -14.85 -5.15
N GLY A 311 -25.97 -14.67 -5.75
CA GLY A 311 -25.46 -15.56 -6.79
C GLY A 311 -24.57 -16.68 -6.25
N TYR A 312 -24.00 -16.49 -5.05
CA TYR A 312 -23.07 -17.44 -4.46
C TYR A 312 -23.11 -17.43 -2.93
N ILE A 313 -23.01 -18.59 -2.29
CA ILE A 313 -22.80 -18.70 -0.84
C ILE A 313 -21.56 -19.55 -0.57
N GLU A 314 -20.62 -18.97 0.16
CA GLU A 314 -19.55 -19.70 0.81
C GLU A 314 -20.08 -20.27 2.12
N THR A 315 -20.40 -21.55 2.07
CA THR A 315 -20.98 -22.28 3.19
C THR A 315 -19.96 -22.58 4.29
N HIS A 316 -20.43 -22.93 5.48
CA HIS A 316 -19.60 -23.57 6.48
C HIS A 316 -19.11 -24.93 5.96
N GLY A 317 -19.98 -25.74 5.36
CA GLY A 317 -19.67 -26.88 4.48
C GLY A 317 -18.47 -27.71 4.93
N THR A 318 -18.63 -28.44 6.03
CA THR A 318 -17.56 -29.24 6.64
C THR A 318 -17.45 -30.64 6.06
N GLY A 319 -18.37 -31.06 5.19
CA GLY A 319 -18.35 -32.42 4.66
C GLY A 319 -18.84 -33.46 5.67
N THR A 320 -19.56 -33.03 6.71
CA THR A 320 -20.08 -33.94 7.75
C THR A 320 -21.47 -34.44 7.37
N ALA A 321 -21.71 -35.74 7.56
CA ALA A 321 -22.99 -36.37 7.20
C ALA A 321 -24.22 -35.69 7.83
N LEU A 322 -24.11 -35.17 9.06
CA LEU A 322 -25.19 -34.46 9.74
C LEU A 322 -25.22 -32.95 9.46
N GLY A 323 -24.06 -32.30 9.39
CA GLY A 323 -23.97 -30.85 9.29
C GLY A 323 -24.35 -30.31 7.92
N ASP A 324 -23.97 -31.00 6.85
CA ASP A 324 -24.22 -30.52 5.48
C ASP A 324 -25.73 -30.45 5.15
N PRO A 325 -26.57 -31.48 5.47
CA PRO A 325 -28.02 -31.35 5.31
C PRO A 325 -28.64 -30.24 6.17
N ILE A 326 -28.21 -30.12 7.44
CA ILE A 326 -28.71 -29.08 8.35
C ILE A 326 -28.44 -27.67 7.80
N GLU A 327 -27.25 -27.44 7.24
CA GLU A 327 -26.91 -26.15 6.66
C GLU A 327 -27.76 -25.81 5.44
N ILE A 328 -28.00 -26.77 4.54
CA ILE A 328 -28.84 -26.54 3.36
C ILE A 328 -30.32 -26.37 3.74
N ASP A 329 -30.81 -27.11 4.72
CA ASP A 329 -32.16 -26.94 5.27
C ASP A 329 -32.32 -25.54 5.87
N ALA A 330 -31.34 -25.10 6.68
CA ALA A 330 -31.38 -23.79 7.32
C ALA A 330 -31.36 -22.63 6.30
N LEU A 331 -30.49 -22.74 5.29
CA LEU A 331 -30.43 -21.80 4.16
C LEU A 331 -31.73 -21.82 3.35
N THR A 332 -32.30 -23.00 3.09
CA THR A 332 -33.54 -23.14 2.33
C THR A 332 -34.70 -22.52 3.09
N ASN A 333 -34.83 -22.78 4.38
CA ASN A 333 -35.85 -22.17 5.24
C ASN A 333 -35.78 -20.64 5.20
N ALA A 334 -34.58 -20.06 5.32
CA ALA A 334 -34.39 -18.61 5.23
C ALA A 334 -34.83 -18.07 3.85
N PHE A 335 -34.34 -18.67 2.76
CA PHE A 335 -34.60 -18.20 1.39
C PHE A 335 -36.07 -18.33 0.98
N ARG A 336 -36.78 -19.36 1.48
CA ARG A 336 -38.20 -19.59 1.16
C ARG A 336 -39.14 -18.53 1.72
N HIS A 337 -38.68 -17.69 2.66
CA HIS A 337 -39.43 -16.51 3.07
C HIS A 337 -39.50 -15.42 1.99
N ASN A 338 -38.53 -15.37 1.06
CA ASN A 338 -38.45 -14.31 0.05
C ASN A 338 -38.52 -14.80 -1.41
N THR A 339 -38.25 -16.07 -1.68
CA THR A 339 -38.23 -16.60 -3.05
C THR A 339 -38.68 -18.07 -3.18
N ASN A 340 -39.43 -18.33 -4.24
CA ASN A 340 -39.84 -19.67 -4.69
C ASN A 340 -38.95 -20.22 -5.81
N GLU A 341 -37.90 -19.48 -6.23
CA GLU A 341 -36.98 -19.93 -7.26
C GLU A 341 -36.11 -21.09 -6.74
N ASN A 342 -35.79 -22.02 -7.64
CA ASN A 342 -34.93 -23.18 -7.38
C ASN A 342 -33.66 -23.08 -8.23
N GLN A 343 -32.58 -23.68 -7.75
CA GLN A 343 -31.35 -23.90 -8.52
C GLN A 343 -30.74 -22.63 -9.15
N PHE A 344 -30.86 -21.47 -8.49
CA PHE A 344 -30.31 -20.21 -9.01
C PHE A 344 -29.04 -19.76 -8.27
N CYS A 345 -28.83 -20.18 -7.03
CA CYS A 345 -27.71 -19.76 -6.20
C CYS A 345 -26.63 -20.84 -6.15
N ALA A 346 -25.42 -20.51 -6.56
CA ALA A 346 -24.28 -21.40 -6.40
C ALA A 346 -23.89 -21.53 -4.92
N ILE A 347 -23.42 -22.70 -4.52
CA ILE A 347 -22.78 -22.91 -3.22
C ILE A 347 -21.43 -23.59 -3.38
N GLY A 348 -20.56 -23.39 -2.38
CA GLY A 348 -19.29 -24.08 -2.26
C GLY A 348 -18.69 -23.93 -0.87
N SER A 349 -17.58 -24.64 -0.63
CA SER A 349 -16.79 -24.52 0.59
C SER A 349 -15.30 -24.67 0.28
N VAL A 350 -14.52 -23.69 0.74
CA VAL A 350 -13.06 -23.67 0.65
C VAL A 350 -12.42 -24.83 1.42
N LYS A 351 -13.15 -25.42 2.37
CA LYS A 351 -12.66 -26.55 3.18
C LYS A 351 -12.39 -27.80 2.33
N SER A 352 -13.08 -27.93 1.19
CA SER A 352 -12.78 -28.98 0.21
C SER A 352 -11.35 -28.88 -0.34
N ASN A 353 -10.79 -27.67 -0.43
CA ASN A 353 -9.43 -27.44 -0.93
C ASN A 353 -8.38 -27.60 0.16
N LEU A 354 -8.59 -27.01 1.34
CA LEU A 354 -7.51 -26.81 2.33
C LEU A 354 -7.84 -27.30 3.74
N GLY A 355 -8.97 -27.98 3.91
CA GLY A 355 -9.45 -28.45 5.19
C GLY A 355 -10.09 -27.34 6.04
N HIS A 356 -10.37 -27.65 7.29
CA HIS A 356 -10.94 -26.73 8.26
C HIS A 356 -9.85 -26.07 9.08
N LEU A 357 -9.65 -24.76 8.85
CA LEU A 357 -8.66 -23.95 9.56
C LEU A 357 -9.13 -23.46 10.95
N ASP A 358 -10.02 -24.21 11.59
CA ASP A 358 -10.68 -23.85 12.87
C ASP A 358 -11.00 -22.34 12.99
N THR A 359 -10.31 -21.59 13.85
CA THR A 359 -10.57 -20.18 14.12
C THR A 359 -10.39 -19.27 12.90
N ALA A 360 -9.53 -19.62 11.95
CA ALA A 360 -9.29 -18.89 10.71
C ALA A 360 -10.28 -19.24 9.58
N ALA A 361 -11.15 -20.24 9.77
CA ALA A 361 -11.99 -20.76 8.68
C ALA A 361 -12.98 -19.73 8.11
N GLY A 362 -13.60 -18.93 8.98
CA GLY A 362 -14.57 -17.91 8.59
C GLY A 362 -13.96 -16.83 7.70
N VAL A 363 -12.84 -16.23 8.13
CA VAL A 363 -12.14 -15.20 7.33
C VAL A 363 -11.53 -15.76 6.05
N THR A 364 -11.11 -17.03 6.00
CA THR A 364 -10.68 -17.66 4.74
C THR A 364 -11.83 -17.75 3.72
N GLY A 365 -13.04 -18.14 4.18
CA GLY A 365 -14.24 -18.11 3.34
C GLY A 365 -14.60 -16.69 2.89
N LEU A 366 -14.44 -15.70 3.77
CA LEU A 366 -14.63 -14.28 3.47
C LEU A 366 -13.67 -13.78 2.39
N ILE A 367 -12.37 -14.07 2.51
CA ILE A 367 -11.34 -13.72 1.51
C ILE A 367 -11.67 -14.35 0.16
N LYS A 368 -11.97 -15.66 0.13
CA LYS A 368 -12.38 -16.37 -1.10
C LYS A 368 -13.57 -15.68 -1.78
N THR A 369 -14.57 -15.29 -0.99
CA THR A 369 -15.80 -14.70 -1.51
C THR A 369 -15.60 -13.27 -1.99
N ALA A 370 -14.87 -12.45 -1.24
CA ALA A 370 -14.50 -11.09 -1.65
C ALA A 370 -13.70 -11.11 -2.96
N LEU A 371 -12.73 -12.01 -3.10
CA LEU A 371 -11.98 -12.19 -4.35
C LEU A 371 -12.85 -12.69 -5.51
N SER A 372 -13.82 -13.56 -5.23
CA SER A 372 -14.77 -14.06 -6.24
C SER A 372 -15.61 -12.91 -6.81
N ILE A 373 -16.08 -12.01 -5.94
CA ILE A 373 -16.79 -10.78 -6.32
C ILE A 373 -15.87 -9.84 -7.11
N TYR A 374 -14.66 -9.58 -6.60
CA TYR A 374 -13.69 -8.65 -7.17
C TYR A 374 -13.23 -9.09 -8.57
N ASN A 375 -12.89 -10.37 -8.72
CA ASN A 375 -12.41 -10.94 -9.98
C ASN A 375 -13.53 -11.42 -10.92
N ASN A 376 -14.79 -11.23 -10.53
CA ASN A 376 -15.96 -11.61 -11.32
C ASN A 376 -15.99 -13.11 -11.70
N ARG A 377 -15.70 -13.99 -10.74
CA ARG A 377 -15.62 -15.44 -10.95
C ARG A 377 -16.17 -16.20 -9.74
N ILE A 378 -16.85 -17.31 -9.99
CA ILE A 378 -17.24 -18.29 -8.98
C ILE A 378 -16.26 -19.47 -9.07
N LEU A 379 -15.62 -19.77 -7.95
CA LEU A 379 -14.60 -20.81 -7.84
C LEU A 379 -15.21 -22.23 -7.76
N PRO A 380 -14.51 -23.27 -8.22
CA PRO A 380 -14.95 -24.65 -8.06
C PRO A 380 -14.90 -25.09 -6.58
N SER A 381 -15.97 -25.73 -6.11
CA SER A 381 -15.94 -26.60 -4.93
C SER A 381 -15.51 -27.99 -5.40
N ILE A 382 -14.45 -28.53 -4.80
CA ILE A 382 -13.86 -29.81 -5.23
C ILE A 382 -14.36 -30.97 -4.36
N ASN A 383 -14.00 -32.19 -4.75
CA ASN A 383 -14.42 -33.43 -4.08
C ASN A 383 -15.94 -33.65 -4.03
N TYR A 384 -16.67 -33.13 -5.03
CA TYR A 384 -18.10 -33.35 -5.22
C TYR A 384 -18.33 -34.08 -6.55
N SER A 385 -19.00 -35.22 -6.47
CA SER A 385 -19.34 -36.12 -7.56
C SER A 385 -20.85 -36.25 -7.74
N GLU A 386 -21.58 -36.50 -6.66
CA GLU A 386 -23.02 -36.71 -6.62
C GLU A 386 -23.62 -36.08 -5.36
N PRO A 387 -24.85 -35.52 -5.42
CA PRO A 387 -25.47 -34.88 -4.27
C PRO A 387 -25.71 -35.87 -3.14
N ASN A 388 -25.51 -35.42 -1.90
CA ASN A 388 -25.95 -36.15 -0.72
C ASN A 388 -27.48 -36.38 -0.78
N PRO A 389 -27.97 -37.64 -0.74
CA PRO A 389 -29.39 -37.94 -0.86
C PRO A 389 -30.25 -37.41 0.29
N GLN A 390 -29.64 -36.98 1.40
CA GLN A 390 -30.34 -36.31 2.50
C GLN A 390 -30.62 -34.81 2.21
N ILE A 391 -30.09 -34.27 1.11
CA ILE A 391 -30.25 -32.88 0.72
C ILE A 391 -31.19 -32.81 -0.49
N ASP A 392 -32.34 -32.15 -0.34
CA ASP A 392 -33.27 -31.92 -1.46
C ASP A 392 -32.81 -30.75 -2.34
N PHE A 393 -31.69 -30.94 -3.05
CA PHE A 393 -31.16 -29.90 -3.92
C PHE A 393 -32.18 -29.49 -4.99
N VAL A 394 -32.86 -30.45 -5.63
CA VAL A 394 -33.81 -30.21 -6.74
C VAL A 394 -34.87 -29.17 -6.37
N ASN A 395 -35.40 -29.24 -5.14
CA ASN A 395 -36.39 -28.28 -4.66
C ASN A 395 -35.82 -27.16 -3.79
N SER A 396 -34.50 -27.02 -3.70
CA SER A 396 -33.81 -25.92 -3.02
C SER A 396 -33.40 -24.80 -3.98
N PRO A 397 -33.12 -23.59 -3.47
CA PRO A 397 -32.49 -22.51 -4.23
C PRO A 397 -31.08 -22.84 -4.76
N PHE A 398 -30.43 -23.88 -4.23
CA PHE A 398 -28.98 -24.01 -4.23
C PHE A 398 -28.44 -25.13 -5.12
N TYR A 399 -27.30 -24.92 -5.76
CA TYR A 399 -26.57 -25.98 -6.46
C TYR A 399 -25.07 -25.89 -6.18
N VAL A 400 -24.37 -27.03 -6.10
CA VAL A 400 -22.92 -27.06 -5.89
C VAL A 400 -22.19 -26.66 -7.17
N ASN A 401 -21.33 -25.63 -7.10
CA ASN A 401 -20.56 -25.19 -8.26
C ASN A 401 -19.21 -25.93 -8.33
N THR A 402 -19.08 -26.87 -9.26
CA THR A 402 -17.87 -27.72 -9.41
C THR A 402 -16.84 -27.22 -10.42
N GLN A 403 -17.10 -26.07 -11.07
CA GLN A 403 -16.26 -25.55 -12.16
C GLN A 403 -15.97 -24.07 -11.97
N LEU A 404 -14.80 -23.60 -12.40
CA LEU A 404 -14.52 -22.17 -12.48
C LEU A 404 -15.46 -21.52 -13.50
N LYS A 405 -16.30 -20.60 -13.06
CA LYS A 405 -17.27 -19.89 -13.91
C LYS A 405 -17.06 -18.39 -13.84
N LYS A 406 -17.25 -17.71 -14.96
CA LYS A 406 -17.40 -16.25 -14.97
C LYS A 406 -18.72 -15.92 -14.29
N TRP A 407 -18.70 -14.97 -13.36
CA TRP A 407 -19.92 -14.51 -12.71
C TRP A 407 -20.67 -13.58 -13.68
N ASP A 408 -21.98 -13.73 -13.76
CA ASP A 408 -22.81 -12.87 -14.60
C ASP A 408 -22.70 -11.39 -14.16
N ASN A 409 -22.44 -10.52 -15.13
CA ASN A 409 -22.33 -9.07 -14.95
C ASN A 409 -23.65 -8.32 -15.19
N SER A 410 -24.71 -9.02 -15.61
CA SER A 410 -26.03 -8.41 -15.85
C SER A 410 -26.70 -7.92 -14.57
N LYS A 411 -26.30 -8.48 -13.42
CA LYS A 411 -26.78 -8.14 -12.08
C LYS A 411 -25.62 -7.73 -11.19
N ILE A 412 -25.94 -7.03 -10.10
CA ILE A 412 -25.00 -6.73 -9.03
C ILE A 412 -24.56 -8.06 -8.40
N ARG A 413 -23.25 -8.34 -8.37
CA ARG A 413 -22.75 -9.55 -7.72
C ARG A 413 -22.91 -9.43 -6.21
N ARG A 414 -23.65 -10.37 -5.64
CA ARG A 414 -23.84 -10.51 -4.20
C ARG A 414 -23.59 -11.95 -3.78
N ALA A 415 -22.95 -12.10 -2.64
CA ALA A 415 -22.74 -13.39 -2.01
C ALA A 415 -22.90 -13.31 -0.50
N SER A 416 -22.88 -14.47 0.15
CA SER A 416 -22.76 -14.52 1.60
C SER A 416 -21.78 -15.60 2.07
N VAL A 417 -21.40 -15.51 3.34
CA VAL A 417 -20.43 -16.39 3.98
C VAL A 417 -21.00 -16.86 5.32
N SER A 418 -20.99 -18.17 5.55
CA SER A 418 -21.41 -18.80 6.80
C SER A 418 -20.22 -19.37 7.57
N SER A 419 -20.24 -19.25 8.90
CA SER A 419 -19.38 -20.06 9.76
C SER A 419 -20.07 -20.40 11.07
N PHE A 420 -20.10 -21.69 11.41
CA PHE A 420 -20.84 -22.22 12.55
C PHE A 420 -19.88 -22.90 13.53
N GLY A 421 -19.77 -22.34 14.74
CA GLY A 421 -18.90 -22.82 15.80
C GLY A 421 -19.51 -23.99 16.54
N ILE A 422 -18.68 -25.00 16.87
CA ILE A 422 -19.09 -26.03 17.83
C ILE A 422 -19.48 -25.37 19.17
N GLY A 423 -20.55 -25.85 19.79
CA GLY A 423 -21.22 -25.15 20.90
C GLY A 423 -22.39 -24.27 20.44
N GLY A 424 -22.49 -23.96 19.15
CA GLY A 424 -23.68 -23.41 18.49
C GLY A 424 -23.62 -21.92 18.19
N THR A 425 -22.47 -21.25 18.32
CA THR A 425 -22.36 -19.85 17.90
C THR A 425 -22.29 -19.78 16.38
N ASN A 426 -23.28 -19.15 15.75
CA ASN A 426 -23.36 -19.07 14.29
C ASN A 426 -23.08 -17.64 13.83
N ALA A 427 -22.41 -17.47 12.70
CA ALA A 427 -22.19 -16.16 12.07
C ALA A 427 -22.47 -16.22 10.56
N HIS A 428 -23.06 -15.14 10.04
CA HIS A 428 -23.35 -14.97 8.61
C HIS A 428 -23.04 -13.53 8.16
N ILE A 429 -22.41 -13.38 6.99
CA ILE A 429 -22.06 -12.08 6.40
C ILE A 429 -22.56 -12.01 4.96
N VAL A 430 -23.20 -10.91 4.57
CA VAL A 430 -23.67 -10.61 3.22
C VAL A 430 -22.75 -9.58 2.55
N LEU A 431 -22.33 -9.87 1.33
CA LEU A 431 -21.36 -9.11 0.54
C LEU A 431 -21.95 -8.65 -0.79
N GLU A 432 -21.49 -7.50 -1.27
CA GLU A 432 -21.84 -6.91 -2.55
C GLU A 432 -20.58 -6.39 -3.28
N GLN A 433 -20.60 -6.38 -4.61
CA GLN A 433 -19.56 -5.72 -5.40
C GLN A 433 -19.49 -4.22 -5.10
N ALA A 434 -18.28 -3.67 -5.02
CA ALA A 434 -18.08 -2.22 -4.96
C ALA A 434 -18.40 -1.54 -6.29
N GLN A 435 -18.86 -0.29 -6.24
CA GLN A 435 -18.95 0.55 -7.44
C GLN A 435 -17.57 1.16 -7.73
N VAL A 436 -16.90 0.69 -8.78
CA VAL A 436 -15.61 1.25 -9.21
C VAL A 436 -15.88 2.51 -10.02
N LYS A 437 -15.34 3.65 -9.58
CA LYS A 437 -15.24 4.85 -10.43
C LYS A 437 -13.95 4.76 -11.24
N GLU A 438 -14.04 5.01 -12.54
CA GLU A 438 -12.83 5.18 -13.35
C GLU A 438 -12.14 6.49 -12.96
N ASP A 439 -10.87 6.41 -12.60
CA ASP A 439 -10.04 7.58 -12.32
C ASP A 439 -9.65 8.30 -13.62
N GLU A 440 -9.64 9.62 -13.57
CA GLU A 440 -9.00 10.44 -14.62
C GLU A 440 -7.48 10.22 -14.58
N THR A 441 -6.91 9.82 -15.70
CA THR A 441 -5.46 9.70 -15.83
C THR A 441 -4.81 11.07 -15.97
N LEU A 442 -3.88 11.39 -15.06
CA LEU A 442 -3.03 12.58 -15.21
C LEU A 442 -1.84 12.24 -16.11
N SER A 443 -1.65 13.01 -17.17
CA SER A 443 -0.46 12.87 -18.01
C SER A 443 0.76 13.50 -17.32
N ARG A 444 1.65 12.66 -16.78
CA ARG A 444 2.98 13.07 -16.28
C ARG A 444 4.07 12.35 -17.09
N ASN A 445 5.17 13.04 -17.36
CA ASN A 445 6.29 12.44 -18.10
C ASN A 445 7.08 11.45 -17.24
N TYR A 446 7.33 11.76 -15.95
CA TYR A 446 8.11 10.93 -15.04
C TYR A 446 7.37 10.68 -13.73
N ARG A 447 7.51 9.46 -13.20
CA ARG A 447 7.01 9.03 -11.90
C ARG A 447 8.18 8.52 -11.05
N PRO A 448 8.40 9.06 -9.83
CA PRO A 448 9.34 8.48 -8.90
C PRO A 448 8.72 7.23 -8.27
N ILE A 449 9.35 6.08 -8.52
CA ILE A 449 8.98 4.80 -7.94
C ILE A 449 9.92 4.53 -6.77
N LEU A 450 9.38 4.53 -5.56
CA LEU A 450 10.16 4.49 -4.32
C LEU A 450 10.20 3.07 -3.76
N PHE A 451 11.38 2.64 -3.32
CA PHE A 451 11.57 1.42 -2.56
C PHE A 451 12.32 1.74 -1.29
N SER A 452 11.92 1.09 -0.19
CA SER A 452 12.73 1.09 1.02
C SER A 452 12.63 -0.24 1.76
N ALA A 453 13.68 -0.58 2.51
CA ALA A 453 13.69 -1.74 3.40
C ALA A 453 14.66 -1.56 4.57
N LYS A 454 14.55 -2.40 5.60
CA LYS A 454 15.49 -2.42 6.74
C LYS A 454 16.87 -2.95 6.37
N SER A 455 16.97 -3.77 5.33
CA SER A 455 18.23 -4.39 4.90
C SER A 455 18.39 -4.33 3.38
N LYS A 456 19.63 -4.41 2.90
CA LYS A 456 19.93 -4.50 1.46
C LYS A 456 19.31 -5.75 0.83
N LYS A 457 19.34 -6.87 1.56
CA LYS A 457 18.73 -8.14 1.12
C LYS A 457 17.23 -7.99 0.89
N SER A 458 16.52 -7.43 1.87
CA SER A 458 15.08 -7.18 1.79
C SER A 458 14.72 -6.20 0.67
N LEU A 459 15.57 -5.20 0.40
CA LEU A 459 15.37 -4.27 -0.72
C LEU A 459 15.43 -4.99 -2.09
N GLU A 460 16.40 -5.88 -2.28
CA GLU A 460 16.54 -6.68 -3.51
C GLU A 460 15.42 -7.72 -3.65
N GLU A 461 14.98 -8.33 -2.54
CA GLU A 461 13.82 -9.22 -2.53
C GLU A 461 12.53 -8.46 -2.90
N ASN A 462 12.34 -7.26 -2.35
CA ASN A 462 11.21 -6.39 -2.71
C ASN A 462 11.25 -6.00 -4.19
N ARG A 463 12.41 -5.67 -4.77
CA ARG A 463 12.56 -5.45 -6.22
C ARG A 463 12.15 -6.68 -7.01
N THR A 464 12.62 -7.85 -6.62
CA THR A 464 12.33 -9.11 -7.31
C THR A 464 10.83 -9.42 -7.29
N ASN A 465 10.20 -9.27 -6.13
CA ASN A 465 8.75 -9.44 -5.96
C ASN A 465 7.97 -8.44 -6.82
N PHE A 466 8.43 -7.19 -6.87
CA PHE A 466 7.80 -6.15 -7.67
C PHE A 466 7.94 -6.37 -9.19
N ILE A 467 9.09 -6.87 -9.66
CA ILE A 467 9.29 -7.30 -11.05
C ILE A 467 8.28 -8.39 -11.41
N ASN A 468 8.12 -9.40 -10.55
CA ASN A 468 7.15 -10.49 -10.77
C ASN A 468 5.72 -9.96 -10.79
N TYR A 469 5.38 -9.01 -9.91
CA TYR A 469 4.09 -8.34 -9.92
C TYR A 469 3.81 -7.63 -11.25
N LEU A 470 4.76 -6.82 -11.75
CA LEU A 470 4.62 -6.11 -13.03
C LEU A 470 4.46 -7.05 -14.22
N LYS A 471 5.16 -8.20 -14.24
CA LYS A 471 5.02 -9.21 -15.29
C LYS A 471 3.64 -9.87 -15.29
N GLY A 472 3.08 -10.10 -14.11
CA GLY A 472 1.77 -10.73 -13.94
C GLY A 472 0.59 -9.81 -14.26
N ASN A 473 0.77 -8.48 -14.17
CA ASN A 473 -0.31 -7.49 -14.26
C ASN A 473 -0.04 -6.42 -15.33
N LYS A 474 -0.60 -6.60 -16.54
CA LYS A 474 -0.29 -5.76 -17.71
C LYS A 474 -0.98 -4.38 -17.73
N ASN A 475 -2.04 -4.19 -16.96
CA ASN A 475 -2.87 -2.97 -16.98
C ASN A 475 -2.72 -2.10 -15.73
N ASN A 476 -1.54 -2.09 -15.11
CA ASN A 476 -1.33 -1.25 -13.93
C ASN A 476 -1.29 0.25 -14.31
N ASN A 477 -1.87 1.11 -13.48
CA ASN A 477 -1.66 2.54 -13.60
C ASN A 477 -0.36 2.93 -12.88
N LEU A 478 0.61 3.48 -13.62
CA LEU A 478 1.91 3.87 -13.07
C LEU A 478 1.80 5.00 -12.04
N ASP A 479 0.82 5.90 -12.18
CA ASP A 479 0.59 6.97 -11.21
C ASP A 479 0.09 6.40 -9.88
N ASN A 480 -0.79 5.39 -9.91
CA ASN A 480 -1.26 4.71 -8.72
C ASN A 480 -0.11 3.95 -8.05
N ILE A 481 0.72 3.23 -8.82
CA ILE A 481 1.93 2.59 -8.28
C ILE A 481 2.81 3.60 -7.54
N ALA A 482 3.12 4.73 -8.18
CA ALA A 482 3.98 5.75 -7.60
C ALA A 482 3.37 6.33 -6.32
N TYR A 483 2.06 6.62 -6.34
CA TYR A 483 1.32 7.13 -5.19
C TYR A 483 1.32 6.14 -4.02
N THR A 484 0.97 4.87 -4.26
CA THR A 484 0.90 3.83 -3.22
C THR A 484 2.25 3.59 -2.58
N LEU A 485 3.33 3.55 -3.36
CA LEU A 485 4.69 3.36 -2.83
C LEU A 485 5.18 4.58 -2.02
N GLN A 486 4.65 5.77 -2.30
CA GLN A 486 5.02 7.00 -1.58
C GLN A 486 4.22 7.19 -0.29
N THR A 487 2.93 6.86 -0.30
CA THR A 487 1.99 7.22 0.78
C THR A 487 1.55 6.03 1.62
N GLY A 488 1.49 4.83 1.02
CA GLY A 488 0.96 3.63 1.63
C GLY A 488 2.01 2.64 2.12
N ARG A 489 3.29 3.02 2.17
CA ARG A 489 4.38 2.16 2.63
C ARG A 489 5.20 2.85 3.70
N LYS A 490 5.67 2.07 4.67
CA LYS A 490 6.62 2.57 5.67
C LYS A 490 7.95 2.90 5.01
N GLU A 491 8.49 4.04 5.39
CA GLU A 491 9.81 4.47 4.93
C GLU A 491 10.92 3.90 5.83
N PHE A 492 11.84 3.15 5.24
CA PHE A 492 13.01 2.58 5.91
C PHE A 492 14.33 3.24 5.47
N GLU A 493 15.44 2.83 6.08
CA GLU A 493 16.75 3.47 5.89
C GLU A 493 17.45 3.12 4.57
N LYS A 494 17.28 1.90 4.04
CA LYS A 494 17.83 1.53 2.74
C LYS A 494 16.84 1.96 1.67
N ARG A 495 17.13 3.04 0.96
CA ARG A 495 16.22 3.68 0.02
C ARG A 495 16.76 3.64 -1.40
N GLU A 496 15.86 3.38 -2.34
CA GLU A 496 16.09 3.45 -3.77
C GLU A 496 14.91 4.18 -4.41
N PHE A 497 15.17 5.00 -5.44
CA PHE A 497 14.10 5.46 -6.31
C PHE A 497 14.45 5.31 -7.78
N ILE A 498 13.41 5.15 -8.59
CA ILE A 498 13.49 4.96 -10.04
C ILE A 498 12.62 6.00 -10.72
N LEU A 499 13.15 6.70 -11.73
CA LEU A 499 12.34 7.59 -12.57
C LEU A 499 11.81 6.81 -13.77
N ALA A 500 10.51 6.51 -13.75
CA ALA A 500 9.84 5.75 -14.81
C ALA A 500 8.88 6.62 -15.62
N THR A 501 8.85 6.38 -16.93
CA THR A 501 7.93 7.04 -17.87
C THR A 501 6.71 6.17 -18.22
N SER A 502 6.84 4.85 -18.08
CA SER A 502 5.81 3.85 -18.38
C SER A 502 6.08 2.55 -17.60
N ASN A 503 5.11 1.63 -17.53
CA ASN A 503 5.32 0.32 -16.90
C ASN A 503 6.41 -0.49 -17.58
N SER A 504 6.51 -0.42 -18.91
CA SER A 504 7.58 -1.09 -19.68
C SER A 504 8.95 -0.51 -19.36
N ASP A 505 9.06 0.81 -19.24
CA ASP A 505 10.29 1.51 -18.86
C ASP A 505 10.74 1.14 -17.44
N LEU A 506 9.79 1.08 -16.51
CA LEU A 506 10.04 0.65 -15.13
C LEU A 506 10.55 -0.79 -15.07
N LEU A 507 9.86 -1.71 -15.76
CA LEU A 507 10.23 -3.12 -15.81
C LEU A 507 11.64 -3.30 -16.42
N GLU A 508 11.91 -2.68 -17.56
CA GLU A 508 13.22 -2.74 -18.21
C GLU A 508 14.33 -2.18 -17.30
N THR A 509 14.07 -1.03 -16.66
CA THR A 509 15.01 -0.40 -15.73
C THR A 509 15.34 -1.32 -14.56
N LEU A 510 14.32 -1.95 -13.99
CA LEU A 510 14.47 -2.91 -12.88
C LEU A 510 15.22 -4.17 -13.31
N GLU A 511 14.90 -4.77 -14.46
CA GLU A 511 15.55 -6.00 -14.91
C GLU A 511 17.01 -5.80 -15.34
N LYS A 512 17.30 -4.70 -16.04
CA LYS A 512 18.65 -4.40 -16.55
C LYS A 512 19.50 -3.59 -15.57
N ASN A 513 18.94 -3.17 -14.45
CA ASN A 513 19.61 -2.35 -13.43
C ASN A 513 20.26 -1.08 -14.02
N ILE A 514 19.48 -0.30 -14.78
CA ILE A 514 19.98 0.84 -15.55
C ILE A 514 20.43 1.98 -14.60
N SER A 515 21.74 2.18 -14.47
CA SER A 515 22.36 3.01 -13.43
C SER A 515 21.99 4.50 -13.47
N ASN A 516 21.68 5.09 -14.63
CA ASN A 516 21.30 6.50 -14.74
C ASN A 516 19.82 6.78 -14.44
N LYS A 517 19.03 5.73 -14.17
CA LYS A 517 17.61 5.84 -13.78
C LYS A 517 17.35 5.39 -12.33
N ILE A 518 18.32 4.70 -11.73
CA ILE A 518 18.23 4.15 -10.38
C ILE A 518 19.13 4.96 -9.46
N PHE A 519 18.53 5.54 -8.43
CA PHE A 519 19.23 6.37 -7.45
C PHE A 519 19.14 5.70 -6.09
N ARG A 520 20.31 5.42 -5.49
CA ARG A 520 20.41 4.68 -4.22
C ARG A 520 21.01 5.56 -3.13
N ASN A 521 20.48 5.45 -1.92
CA ASN A 521 21.12 5.98 -0.74
C ASN A 521 21.45 4.85 0.24
N ASP A 522 22.75 4.60 0.41
CA ASP A 522 23.28 3.59 1.33
C ASP A 522 23.68 4.17 2.70
N GLY A 523 23.72 5.50 2.84
CA GLY A 523 24.25 6.22 3.99
C GLY A 523 23.24 6.49 5.10
N MET A 524 23.72 7.07 6.21
CA MET A 524 22.84 7.54 7.29
C MET A 524 21.98 8.70 6.79
N ILE A 525 20.67 8.56 6.93
CA ILE A 525 19.70 9.59 6.54
C ILE A 525 19.46 10.50 7.74
N SER A 526 19.86 11.77 7.64
CA SER A 526 19.28 12.80 8.49
C SER A 526 17.82 12.97 8.10
N LYS A 527 16.88 12.89 9.06
CA LYS A 527 15.45 13.08 8.78
C LYS A 527 15.15 14.47 8.20
N ASN A 528 15.95 15.48 8.55
CA ASN A 528 15.82 16.86 8.08
C ASN A 528 17.22 17.44 7.85
N PRO A 529 17.89 17.15 6.72
CA PRO A 529 19.16 17.80 6.43
C PRO A 529 18.93 19.31 6.23
N PRO A 530 19.86 20.18 6.64
CA PRO A 530 19.76 21.60 6.32
C PRO A 530 19.85 21.77 4.80
N ILE A 531 18.89 22.49 4.22
CA ILE A 531 18.79 22.72 2.77
C ILE A 531 19.15 24.18 2.48
N VAL A 532 19.98 24.43 1.47
CA VAL A 532 20.30 25.78 1.02
C VAL A 532 19.74 25.98 -0.38
N PHE A 533 18.87 26.99 -0.57
CA PHE A 533 18.49 27.40 -1.92
C PHE A 533 19.51 28.39 -2.47
N MET A 534 20.00 28.10 -3.67
CA MET A 534 20.97 28.92 -4.39
C MET A 534 20.30 29.51 -5.62
N PHE A 535 20.21 30.84 -5.66
CA PHE A 535 19.54 31.60 -6.71
C PHE A 535 20.57 32.12 -7.72
N SER A 536 20.29 31.92 -9.00
CA SER A 536 21.28 32.12 -10.05
C SER A 536 21.40 33.58 -10.47
N GLY A 537 22.54 33.91 -11.08
CA GLY A 537 22.79 35.22 -11.64
C GLY A 537 22.21 35.39 -13.04
N GLN A 538 22.45 36.55 -13.65
CA GLN A 538 22.17 36.74 -15.07
C GLN A 538 23.14 35.89 -15.91
N GLY A 539 22.61 35.19 -16.92
CA GLY A 539 23.38 34.29 -17.79
C GLY A 539 22.79 32.88 -17.89
N SER A 540 21.87 32.50 -17.01
CA SER A 540 21.20 31.19 -16.98
C SER A 540 19.94 31.11 -17.87
N GLN A 541 19.50 32.22 -18.45
CA GLN A 541 18.27 32.29 -19.23
C GLN A 541 18.38 31.58 -20.59
N TYR A 542 17.29 30.92 -21.00
CA TYR A 542 17.12 30.37 -22.34
C TYR A 542 15.62 30.38 -22.71
N ILE A 543 15.32 30.37 -24.02
CA ILE A 543 13.94 30.28 -24.50
C ILE A 543 13.31 28.96 -24.06
N ASN A 544 12.04 29.02 -23.68
CA ASN A 544 11.27 27.89 -23.13
C ASN A 544 11.82 27.33 -21.81
N MET A 545 12.60 28.10 -21.04
CA MET A 545 13.00 27.70 -19.70
C MET A 545 11.78 27.36 -18.84
N CYS A 546 11.79 26.18 -18.23
CA CYS A 546 10.68 25.63 -17.44
C CYS A 546 9.33 25.48 -18.17
N LYS A 547 9.30 25.43 -19.52
CA LYS A 547 8.04 25.28 -20.29
C LYS A 547 7.26 24.01 -19.93
N ASP A 548 7.95 22.88 -19.78
CA ASP A 548 7.31 21.63 -19.40
C ASP A 548 6.70 21.73 -18.00
N LEU A 549 7.42 22.35 -17.06
CA LEU A 549 6.91 22.59 -15.71
C LEU A 549 5.70 23.54 -15.72
N TYR A 550 5.72 24.59 -16.53
CA TYR A 550 4.59 25.51 -16.72
C TYR A 550 3.34 24.81 -17.26
N SER A 551 3.49 23.83 -18.14
CA SER A 551 2.35 23.11 -18.72
C SER A 551 1.83 21.97 -17.84
N GLN A 552 2.69 21.33 -17.04
CA GLN A 552 2.34 20.11 -16.29
C GLN A 552 2.12 20.35 -14.79
N ASN A 553 2.66 21.43 -14.21
CA ASN A 553 2.61 21.69 -12.78
C ASN A 553 1.76 22.92 -12.45
N LYS A 554 0.57 22.67 -11.89
CA LYS A 554 -0.40 23.71 -11.52
C LYS A 554 0.15 24.70 -10.48
N ILE A 555 0.99 24.26 -9.55
CA ILE A 555 1.57 25.12 -8.50
C ILE A 555 2.60 26.06 -9.12
N PHE A 556 3.52 25.53 -9.92
CA PHE A 556 4.51 26.35 -10.63
C PHE A 556 3.83 27.34 -11.58
N LYS A 557 2.83 26.87 -12.34
CA LYS A 557 2.02 27.71 -13.22
C LYS A 557 1.35 28.85 -12.47
N PHE A 558 0.75 28.57 -11.31
CA PHE A 558 0.11 29.59 -10.49
C PHE A 558 1.06 30.73 -10.12
N TYR A 559 2.23 30.41 -9.56
CA TYR A 559 3.22 31.42 -9.16
C TYR A 559 3.82 32.18 -10.36
N LEU A 560 4.05 31.49 -11.47
CA LEU A 560 4.61 32.12 -12.66
C LEU A 560 3.59 33.04 -13.35
N ASP A 561 2.31 32.62 -13.43
CA ASP A 561 1.22 33.45 -13.94
C ASP A 561 1.02 34.70 -13.07
N GLU A 562 1.15 34.57 -11.74
CA GLU A 562 1.10 35.72 -10.83
C GLU A 562 2.22 36.72 -11.15
N CYS A 563 3.46 36.25 -11.31
CA CYS A 563 4.59 37.09 -11.70
C CYS A 563 4.34 37.79 -13.04
N PHE A 564 3.88 37.07 -14.06
CA PHE A 564 3.60 37.64 -15.38
C PHE A 564 2.49 38.70 -15.33
N ALA A 565 1.38 38.42 -14.64
CA ALA A 565 0.28 39.37 -14.52
C ALA A 565 0.71 40.69 -13.85
N LYS A 566 1.57 40.61 -12.84
CA LYS A 566 2.14 41.80 -12.16
C LYS A 566 3.13 42.53 -13.06
N LEU A 567 4.03 41.82 -13.75
CA LEU A 567 5.02 42.42 -14.65
C LEU A 567 4.38 43.08 -15.88
N THR A 568 3.32 42.52 -16.45
CA THR A 568 2.59 43.15 -17.55
C THR A 568 2.03 44.51 -17.14
N LYS A 569 1.54 44.65 -15.90
CA LYS A 569 1.08 45.94 -15.37
C LYS A 569 2.22 46.93 -15.15
N ILE A 570 3.40 46.47 -14.74
CA ILE A 570 4.57 47.32 -14.45
C ILE A 570 5.23 47.82 -15.74
N ASN A 571 5.44 46.92 -16.71
CA ASN A 571 6.26 47.18 -17.89
C ASN A 571 5.45 47.46 -19.16
N ASN A 572 4.13 47.31 -19.12
CA ASN A 572 3.24 47.34 -20.30
C ASN A 572 3.73 46.41 -21.43
N PHE A 573 4.28 45.25 -21.04
CA PHE A 573 4.93 44.31 -21.94
C PHE A 573 4.64 42.87 -21.50
N ASN A 574 4.34 42.00 -22.48
CA ASN A 574 4.04 40.60 -22.20
C ASN A 574 5.34 39.76 -22.17
N LEU A 575 5.92 39.61 -20.99
CA LEU A 575 7.14 38.81 -20.81
C LEU A 575 6.91 37.32 -21.07
N GLN A 576 5.68 36.82 -20.86
CA GLN A 576 5.33 35.43 -21.12
C GLN A 576 5.57 35.06 -22.59
N GLU A 577 5.16 35.92 -23.53
CA GLU A 577 5.36 35.72 -24.96
C GLU A 577 6.83 35.73 -25.39
N VAL A 578 7.70 36.35 -24.60
CA VAL A 578 9.15 36.33 -24.84
C VAL A 578 9.75 35.00 -24.40
N ILE A 579 9.34 34.47 -23.25
CA ILE A 579 9.89 33.22 -22.70
C ILE A 579 9.28 32.00 -23.42
N PHE A 580 7.98 32.06 -23.71
CA PHE A 580 7.18 31.01 -24.35
C PHE A 580 6.55 31.52 -25.67
N PRO A 581 7.35 31.73 -26.73
CA PRO A 581 6.84 32.25 -27.99
C PRO A 581 5.83 31.29 -28.64
N PHE A 582 4.71 31.83 -29.11
CA PHE A 582 3.68 31.11 -29.88
C PHE A 582 4.06 30.89 -31.35
N THR A 583 5.05 31.62 -31.86
CA THR A 583 5.47 31.61 -33.27
C THR A 583 6.79 30.87 -33.47
N ASP A 584 7.02 30.35 -34.68
CA ASP A 584 8.29 29.72 -35.08
C ASP A 584 9.51 30.69 -35.09
N ASN A 585 9.30 32.00 -34.90
CA ASN A 585 10.37 32.98 -34.79
C ASN A 585 11.07 32.94 -33.40
N LEU A 586 11.76 31.83 -33.15
CA LEU A 586 12.53 31.61 -31.93
C LEU A 586 13.69 32.61 -31.79
N ASP A 587 14.32 32.99 -32.90
CA ASP A 587 15.52 33.85 -32.87
C ASP A 587 15.18 35.29 -32.48
N GLY A 588 14.08 35.85 -32.97
CA GLY A 588 13.61 37.16 -32.51
C GLY A 588 13.27 37.19 -31.01
N SER A 589 12.75 36.09 -30.48
CA SER A 589 12.45 35.95 -29.05
C SER A 589 13.71 35.80 -28.21
N LYS A 590 14.71 35.04 -28.69
CA LYS A 590 16.03 34.95 -28.05
C LYS A 590 16.68 36.31 -27.92
N GLU A 591 16.67 37.13 -28.98
CA GLU A 591 17.24 38.47 -28.94
C GLU A 591 16.50 39.40 -27.98
N LYS A 592 15.16 39.30 -27.90
CA LYS A 592 14.38 40.01 -26.88
C LYS A 592 14.75 39.57 -25.46
N LEU A 593 14.90 38.27 -25.22
CA LEU A 593 15.24 37.74 -23.89
C LEU A 593 16.65 38.11 -23.45
N LYS A 594 17.60 38.32 -24.37
CA LYS A 594 18.97 38.79 -24.08
C LYS A 594 19.04 40.24 -23.58
N ARG A 595 18.00 41.05 -23.81
CA ARG A 595 17.93 42.43 -23.34
C ARG A 595 17.71 42.45 -21.82
N THR A 596 18.51 43.20 -21.07
CA THR A 596 18.58 43.14 -19.61
C THR A 596 17.22 43.39 -18.95
N GLU A 597 16.46 44.34 -19.48
CA GLU A 597 15.10 44.71 -19.05
C GLU A 597 14.10 43.56 -19.15
N ASN A 598 14.37 42.56 -19.99
CA ASN A 598 13.57 41.33 -20.07
C ASN A 598 14.23 40.19 -19.29
N THR A 599 15.56 40.07 -19.36
CA THR A 599 16.31 38.98 -18.72
C THR A 599 16.10 38.95 -17.21
N GLN A 600 16.28 40.08 -16.52
CA GLN A 600 16.26 40.10 -15.05
C GLN A 600 14.86 39.79 -14.48
N PRO A 601 13.76 40.43 -14.96
CA PRO A 601 12.42 40.05 -14.51
C PRO A 601 12.06 38.60 -14.86
N ALA A 602 12.56 38.06 -15.99
CA ALA A 602 12.31 36.68 -16.39
C ALA A 602 12.98 35.68 -15.43
N LEU A 603 14.26 35.89 -15.14
CA LEU A 603 15.00 35.05 -14.19
C LEU A 603 14.40 35.12 -12.79
N PHE A 604 14.08 36.32 -12.30
CA PHE A 604 13.40 36.48 -11.01
C PHE A 604 12.10 35.67 -10.97
N SER A 605 11.25 35.80 -11.99
CA SER A 605 9.94 35.13 -12.02
C SER A 605 10.07 33.61 -12.04
N ILE A 606 11.01 33.06 -12.82
CA ILE A 606 11.28 31.62 -12.87
C ILE A 606 11.82 31.11 -11.54
N GLU A 607 12.85 31.75 -11.00
CA GLU A 607 13.50 31.31 -9.77
C GLU A 607 12.58 31.43 -8.55
N TYR A 608 11.80 32.51 -8.46
CA TYR A 608 10.76 32.69 -7.45
C TYR A 608 9.72 31.56 -7.53
N SER A 609 9.22 31.27 -8.74
CA SER A 609 8.21 30.23 -8.95
C SER A 609 8.75 28.83 -8.65
N LEU A 610 10.02 28.55 -8.99
CA LEU A 610 10.70 27.29 -8.63
C LEU A 610 10.81 27.15 -7.12
N ALA A 611 11.32 28.17 -6.42
CA ALA A 611 11.47 28.12 -4.96
C ALA A 611 10.12 27.98 -4.25
N LYS A 612 9.09 28.72 -4.67
CA LYS A 612 7.73 28.59 -4.12
C LYS A 612 7.14 27.21 -4.37
N THR A 613 7.36 26.64 -5.55
CA THR A 613 6.92 25.25 -5.85
C THR A 613 7.60 24.24 -4.92
N LEU A 614 8.91 24.36 -4.70
CA LEU A 614 9.64 23.48 -3.78
C LEU A 614 9.15 23.64 -2.33
N ILE A 615 8.91 24.87 -1.89
CA ILE A 615 8.37 25.17 -0.55
C ILE A 615 6.98 24.56 -0.36
N ASP A 616 6.11 24.65 -1.35
CA ASP A 616 4.76 24.06 -1.30
C ASP A 616 4.80 22.53 -1.35
N TYR A 617 5.85 21.93 -1.92
CA TYR A 617 6.17 20.51 -1.79
C TYR A 617 6.80 20.13 -0.43
N GLY A 618 6.96 21.09 0.48
CA GLY A 618 7.48 20.88 1.83
C GLY A 618 9.01 21.01 1.96
N ILE A 619 9.72 21.32 0.87
CA ILE A 619 11.18 21.53 0.89
C ILE A 619 11.45 22.95 1.36
N LYS A 620 11.78 23.10 2.64
CA LYS A 620 12.04 24.40 3.27
C LYS A 620 13.54 24.68 3.36
N PRO A 621 14.05 25.79 2.79
CA PRO A 621 15.45 26.14 2.95
C PRO A 621 15.74 26.59 4.39
N SER A 622 16.85 26.10 4.95
CA SER A 622 17.42 26.59 6.21
C SER A 622 18.20 27.89 6.00
N SER A 623 18.78 28.06 4.80
CA SER A 623 19.47 29.27 4.37
C SER A 623 19.26 29.49 2.87
N MET A 624 19.47 30.72 2.42
CA MET A 624 19.40 31.08 1.00
C MET A 624 20.61 31.93 0.63
N VAL A 625 21.09 31.76 -0.58
CA VAL A 625 22.13 32.61 -1.16
C VAL A 625 21.75 32.92 -2.60
N GLY A 626 21.93 34.18 -3.00
CA GLY A 626 21.66 34.62 -4.35
C GLY A 626 22.90 35.21 -4.99
N HIS A 627 23.04 35.00 -6.29
CA HIS A 627 24.12 35.61 -7.07
C HIS A 627 23.57 36.86 -7.77
N SER A 628 23.94 38.05 -7.30
CA SER A 628 23.51 39.34 -7.89
C SER A 628 21.98 39.45 -7.96
N ILE A 629 21.39 39.24 -9.14
CA ILE A 629 19.94 39.22 -9.37
C ILE A 629 19.24 38.19 -8.48
N GLY A 630 19.86 37.04 -8.22
CA GLY A 630 19.31 36.00 -7.36
C GLY A 630 19.11 36.44 -5.91
N GLU A 631 19.82 37.48 -5.43
CA GLU A 631 19.61 38.01 -4.07
C GLU A 631 18.22 38.61 -3.90
N PHE A 632 17.64 39.20 -4.95
CA PHE A 632 16.27 39.71 -4.91
C PHE A 632 15.26 38.57 -4.75
N VAL A 633 15.53 37.41 -5.35
CA VAL A 633 14.70 36.21 -5.16
C VAL A 633 14.81 35.72 -3.73
N ALA A 634 16.04 35.59 -3.20
CA ALA A 634 16.27 35.21 -1.81
C ALA A 634 15.60 36.18 -0.81
N ALA A 635 15.70 37.50 -1.05
CA ALA A 635 15.05 38.54 -0.26
C ALA A 635 13.52 38.44 -0.32
N CYS A 636 12.96 38.09 -1.48
CA CYS A 636 11.53 37.93 -1.64
C CYS A 636 11.02 36.66 -0.93
N ILE A 637 11.69 35.53 -1.14
CA ILE A 637 11.32 34.25 -0.51
C ILE A 637 11.48 34.30 1.02
N SER A 638 12.45 35.06 1.55
CA SER A 638 12.62 35.27 2.99
C SER A 638 11.65 36.28 3.61
N GLY A 639 10.87 37.00 2.79
CA GLY A 639 9.93 38.01 3.27
C GLY A 639 10.54 39.37 3.58
N VAL A 640 11.82 39.60 3.26
CA VAL A 640 12.46 40.93 3.34
C VAL A 640 11.82 41.89 2.33
N LEU A 641 11.44 41.36 1.16
CA LEU A 641 10.68 42.08 0.13
C LEU A 641 9.38 41.32 -0.18
N ASP A 642 8.25 42.01 -0.28
CA ASP A 642 7.07 41.42 -0.89
C ASP A 642 7.24 41.28 -2.42
N LEU A 643 6.42 40.42 -3.04
CA LEU A 643 6.52 40.11 -4.46
C LEU A 643 6.31 41.35 -5.35
N ASP A 644 5.38 42.23 -5.01
CA ASP A 644 5.10 43.44 -5.80
C ASP A 644 6.28 44.41 -5.76
N SER A 645 6.84 44.64 -4.57
CA SER A 645 8.04 45.45 -4.36
C SER A 645 9.24 44.88 -5.11
N ALA A 646 9.49 43.58 -5.00
CA ALA A 646 10.59 42.91 -5.69
C ALA A 646 10.47 43.02 -7.22
N LEU A 647 9.29 42.76 -7.79
CA LEU A 647 9.05 42.87 -9.24
C LEU A 647 9.18 44.31 -9.77
N ARG A 648 8.78 45.31 -8.98
CA ARG A 648 8.97 46.73 -9.32
C ARG A 648 10.44 47.12 -9.31
N ILE A 649 11.15 46.79 -8.23
CA ILE A 649 12.58 47.09 -8.09
C ILE A 649 13.36 46.43 -9.23
N ILE A 650 13.06 45.17 -9.54
CA ILE A 650 13.79 44.46 -10.57
C ILE A 650 13.50 44.96 -11.98
N SER A 651 12.25 45.31 -12.25
CA SER A 651 11.88 45.92 -13.53
C SER A 651 12.54 47.29 -13.70
N LEU A 652 12.56 48.12 -12.65
CA LEU A 652 13.21 49.43 -12.69
C LEU A 652 14.72 49.30 -12.89
N ARG A 653 15.38 48.51 -12.04
CA ARG A 653 16.82 48.21 -12.14
C ARG A 653 17.20 47.74 -13.54
N ALA A 654 16.46 46.78 -14.08
CA ALA A 654 16.76 46.21 -15.38
C ALA A 654 16.57 47.20 -16.53
N ASN A 655 15.53 48.05 -16.47
CA ASN A 655 15.32 49.14 -17.43
C ASN A 655 16.41 50.21 -17.36
N LEU A 656 16.86 50.58 -16.17
CA LEU A 656 17.96 51.52 -16.00
C LEU A 656 19.28 50.92 -16.53
N MET A 657 19.60 49.69 -16.15
CA MET A 657 20.77 48.95 -16.62
C MET A 657 20.79 48.74 -18.14
N GLN A 658 19.64 48.70 -18.80
CA GLN A 658 19.61 48.59 -20.26
C GLN A 658 20.02 49.91 -20.96
N LYS A 659 19.85 51.06 -20.31
CA LYS A 659 20.15 52.38 -20.89
C LYS A 659 21.61 52.79 -20.78
N VAL A 660 22.38 52.17 -19.87
CA VAL A 660 23.81 52.47 -19.71
C VAL A 660 24.62 51.96 -20.90
N LYS A 661 25.83 52.51 -21.07
CA LYS A 661 26.75 52.10 -22.13
C LYS A 661 27.04 50.60 -22.02
N LYS A 662 27.02 49.90 -23.15
CA LYS A 662 27.40 48.48 -23.22
C LYS A 662 28.84 48.30 -22.75
N GLY A 663 29.07 47.19 -22.06
CA GLY A 663 30.38 46.79 -21.55
C GLY A 663 30.52 45.26 -21.62
N LEU A 664 31.66 44.75 -21.16
CA LEU A 664 31.91 43.31 -21.11
C LEU A 664 32.24 42.85 -19.69
N MET A 665 32.05 41.56 -19.47
CA MET A 665 32.52 40.86 -18.28
C MET A 665 33.39 39.68 -18.69
N LEU A 666 34.47 39.43 -17.95
CA LEU A 666 35.45 38.40 -18.25
C LEU A 666 35.66 37.54 -17.00
N SER A 667 35.37 36.25 -17.12
CA SER A 667 35.68 35.26 -16.09
C SER A 667 37.15 34.87 -16.19
N ILE A 668 37.87 34.80 -15.08
CA ILE A 668 39.31 34.59 -15.01
C ILE A 668 39.63 33.55 -13.95
N LYS A 669 40.42 32.54 -14.30
CA LYS A 669 40.92 31.52 -13.35
C LYS A 669 42.11 32.05 -12.55
N LEU A 670 41.85 32.99 -11.65
CA LEU A 670 42.81 33.50 -10.68
C LEU A 670 42.13 33.75 -9.34
N SER A 671 42.93 33.69 -8.27
CA SER A 671 42.51 34.19 -6.98
C SER A 671 42.39 35.72 -6.99
N GLU A 672 41.56 36.27 -6.10
CA GLU A 672 41.40 37.71 -5.94
C GLU A 672 42.73 38.42 -5.70
N SER A 673 43.59 37.86 -4.87
CA SER A 673 44.88 38.46 -4.50
C SER A 673 45.87 38.49 -5.65
N GLU A 674 45.82 37.52 -6.56
CA GLU A 674 46.63 37.49 -7.77
C GLU A 674 46.06 38.41 -8.83
N LEU A 675 44.75 38.37 -9.04
CA LEU A 675 44.05 39.21 -10.01
C LEU A 675 44.26 40.68 -9.70
N LEU A 676 44.14 41.11 -8.44
CA LEU A 676 44.34 42.52 -8.04
C LEU A 676 45.75 43.04 -8.32
N LYS A 677 46.77 42.18 -8.46
CA LYS A 677 48.14 42.61 -8.81
C LYS A 677 48.27 43.00 -10.28
N ILE A 678 47.42 42.45 -11.14
CA ILE A 678 47.47 42.61 -12.59
C ILE A 678 46.24 43.31 -13.16
N LEU A 679 45.22 43.58 -12.33
CA LEU A 679 43.96 44.18 -12.75
C LEU A 679 44.20 45.64 -13.19
N PRO A 680 43.87 46.00 -14.44
CA PRO A 680 43.97 47.39 -14.90
C PRO A 680 43.04 48.31 -14.09
N ASN A 681 43.50 49.51 -13.73
CA ASN A 681 42.72 50.50 -12.97
C ASN A 681 41.38 50.93 -13.63
N LYS A 682 41.19 50.62 -14.91
CA LYS A 682 39.96 50.89 -15.68
C LYS A 682 38.94 49.76 -15.64
N LEU A 683 39.31 48.61 -15.10
CA LEU A 683 38.44 47.45 -14.90
C LEU A 683 38.15 47.29 -13.41
N ASP A 684 36.98 46.75 -13.10
CA ASP A 684 36.54 46.51 -11.73
C ASP A 684 36.40 44.99 -11.48
N LEU A 685 36.72 44.55 -10.27
CA LEU A 685 36.42 43.19 -9.83
C LEU A 685 34.93 43.09 -9.50
N ALA A 686 34.17 42.38 -10.33
CA ALA A 686 32.73 42.28 -10.23
C ALA A 686 32.27 41.15 -9.29
N VAL A 687 32.94 39.99 -9.34
CA VAL A 687 32.50 38.79 -8.61
C VAL A 687 33.69 37.92 -8.20
N LYS A 688 33.64 37.34 -7.00
CA LYS A 688 34.50 36.25 -6.55
C LYS A 688 33.67 34.96 -6.40
N ASN A 689 33.75 34.07 -7.39
CA ASN A 689 32.95 32.84 -7.44
C ASN A 689 33.59 31.68 -6.65
N SER A 690 34.92 31.63 -6.59
CA SER A 690 35.66 30.64 -5.80
C SER A 690 37.02 31.21 -5.37
N GLN A 691 37.85 30.39 -4.71
CA GLN A 691 39.22 30.78 -4.36
C GLN A 691 40.10 31.12 -5.58
N GLU A 692 39.79 30.55 -6.75
CA GLU A 692 40.59 30.69 -7.98
C GLU A 692 39.73 31.10 -9.19
N LEU A 693 38.54 31.66 -8.96
CA LEU A 693 37.65 32.09 -10.04
C LEU A 693 37.02 33.44 -9.72
N CYS A 694 37.45 34.45 -10.48
CA CYS A 694 36.96 35.83 -10.36
C CYS A 694 36.35 36.29 -11.68
N VAL A 695 35.50 37.31 -11.63
CA VAL A 695 34.93 37.97 -12.80
C VAL A 695 35.28 39.43 -12.73
N VAL A 696 35.85 39.97 -13.80
CA VAL A 696 36.11 41.40 -13.97
C VAL A 696 35.11 42.01 -14.94
N SER A 697 34.88 43.30 -14.81
CA SER A 697 33.91 44.01 -15.62
C SER A 697 34.38 45.42 -15.97
N GLY A 698 34.07 45.87 -17.18
CA GLY A 698 34.38 47.23 -17.62
C GLY A 698 34.11 47.46 -19.11
N GLU A 699 34.73 48.50 -19.66
CA GLU A 699 34.54 48.87 -21.05
C GLU A 699 35.03 47.78 -22.00
N ILE A 700 34.35 47.65 -23.16
CA ILE A 700 34.61 46.60 -24.15
C ILE A 700 36.10 46.55 -24.53
N ASP A 701 36.67 47.70 -24.89
CA ASP A 701 38.06 47.77 -25.37
C ASP A 701 39.08 47.43 -24.28
N GLU A 702 38.81 47.82 -23.03
CA GLU A 702 39.71 47.53 -21.90
C GLU A 702 39.63 46.04 -21.50
N ILE A 703 38.45 45.43 -21.55
CA ILE A 703 38.29 43.99 -21.35
C ILE A 703 39.01 43.21 -22.45
N ARG A 704 38.92 43.62 -23.73
CA ARG A 704 39.62 42.93 -24.84
C ARG A 704 41.13 43.02 -24.73
N LYS A 705 41.68 44.19 -24.38
CA LYS A 705 43.11 44.34 -24.09
C LYS A 705 43.55 43.45 -22.93
N PHE A 706 42.73 43.36 -21.88
CA PHE A 706 43.07 42.51 -20.74
C PHE A 706 42.94 41.02 -21.07
N GLU A 707 41.97 40.61 -21.88
CA GLU A 707 41.85 39.24 -22.40
C GLU A 707 43.10 38.84 -23.21
N GLU A 708 43.62 39.73 -24.07
CA GLU A 708 44.87 39.53 -24.80
C GLU A 708 46.07 39.40 -23.84
N TYR A 709 46.19 40.29 -22.85
CA TYR A 709 47.23 40.20 -21.82
C TYR A 709 47.17 38.86 -21.06
N LEU A 710 45.99 38.42 -20.64
CA LEU A 710 45.81 37.15 -19.93
C LEU A 710 46.21 35.98 -20.82
N LYS A 711 45.86 36.02 -22.11
CA LYS A 711 46.25 35.01 -23.10
C LYS A 711 47.77 34.95 -23.30
N GLU A 712 48.44 36.09 -23.40
CA GLU A 712 49.91 36.16 -23.50
C GLU A 712 50.62 35.60 -22.26
N ASN A 713 49.99 35.73 -21.09
CA ASN A 713 50.50 35.23 -19.82
C ASN A 713 49.99 33.82 -19.45
N ASN A 714 49.36 33.10 -20.39
CA ASN A 714 48.79 31.76 -20.19
C ASN A 714 47.78 31.66 -19.03
N ILE A 715 47.01 32.72 -18.78
CA ILE A 715 45.94 32.73 -17.79
C ILE A 715 44.61 32.45 -18.49
N GLU A 716 43.92 31.39 -18.07
CA GLU A 716 42.61 31.03 -18.63
C GLU A 716 41.56 32.09 -18.31
N SER A 717 40.87 32.56 -19.35
CA SER A 717 39.76 33.50 -19.23
C SER A 717 38.65 33.22 -20.25
N THR A 718 37.44 33.69 -19.97
CA THR A 718 36.27 33.50 -20.84
C THR A 718 35.34 34.70 -20.75
N VAL A 719 35.03 35.32 -21.89
CA VAL A 719 34.07 36.43 -21.96
C VAL A 719 32.67 35.90 -21.66
N LEU A 720 31.99 36.54 -20.71
CA LEU A 720 30.63 36.18 -20.34
C LEU A 720 29.62 36.72 -21.35
N HIS A 721 28.53 35.97 -21.54
CA HIS A 721 27.41 36.37 -22.40
C HIS A 721 26.49 37.38 -21.71
N THR A 722 27.04 38.54 -21.34
CA THR A 722 26.30 39.67 -20.77
C THR A 722 26.24 40.83 -21.75
N SER A 723 25.22 41.68 -21.60
CA SER A 723 25.00 42.86 -22.44
C SER A 723 25.76 44.10 -21.95
N HIS A 724 26.04 44.17 -20.65
CA HIS A 724 26.66 45.30 -19.95
C HIS A 724 27.70 44.82 -18.94
N ALA A 725 28.49 45.77 -18.46
CA ALA A 725 29.50 45.59 -17.43
C ALA A 725 28.90 45.73 -16.02
N PHE A 726 28.21 44.70 -15.54
CA PHE A 726 27.57 44.72 -14.22
C PHE A 726 28.59 44.74 -13.07
N HIS A 727 28.21 45.32 -11.92
CA HIS A 727 29.07 45.47 -10.74
C HIS A 727 30.40 46.19 -11.02
N SER A 728 30.33 47.21 -11.87
CA SER A 728 31.45 48.10 -12.20
C SER A 728 31.01 49.54 -12.11
N ARG A 729 31.97 50.47 -12.16
CA ARG A 729 31.71 51.90 -12.25
C ARG A 729 30.83 52.30 -13.43
N MET A 730 30.72 51.45 -14.47
CA MET A 730 29.81 51.70 -15.59
C MET A 730 28.33 51.70 -15.17
N MET A 731 28.00 51.18 -13.98
CA MET A 731 26.65 51.23 -13.40
C MET A 731 26.42 52.47 -12.53
N GLU A 732 27.42 53.34 -12.30
CA GLU A 732 27.22 54.59 -11.53
C GLU A 732 26.08 55.48 -12.06
N PRO A 733 25.86 55.64 -13.38
CA PRO A 733 24.82 56.54 -13.90
C PRO A 733 23.38 56.17 -13.56
N ILE A 734 23.14 55.01 -12.94
CA ILE A 734 21.80 54.52 -12.59
C ILE A 734 21.54 54.49 -11.07
N LEU A 735 22.49 55.01 -10.27
CA LEU A 735 22.37 55.07 -8.81
C LEU A 735 21.60 56.29 -8.31
N GLU A 736 21.52 57.34 -9.13
CA GLU A 736 20.70 58.55 -8.93
C GLU A 736 19.38 58.42 -9.69
#